data_AF-Q012Z1-F1
#
_entry.id   AF-Q012Z1-F1
#
_cell.length_a   1.000
_cell.length_b   1.000
_cell.length_c   1.000
_cell.angle_alpha   90.00
_cell.angle_beta   90.00
_cell.angle_gamma   90.00
#
_symmetry.space_group_name_H-M   'P 1'
#
loop_
_entity.id
_entity.type
_entity.pdbx_description
1 polymer ?
#
loop_
_entity_poly.entity_id
_entity_poly.type
_entity_poly.pdbx_seq_one_letter_code
_entity_poly.pdbx_strand_id
1 'polypeptide(L)'
;MTGDADPVRRRARQKTKPPLDASQASALVRARESASQASSEASVRISLRGATLRDGDALIAVLDAAKESRAKTLNLSGALRSIPGADLRRALATSGALEGLEELSLAETPELAETPRSDDDEMRDVFEALVTVKGLNLMRCGIGGRVWALERAMGTKTATCRSVNLRDNGLDADDARALIRACEANEALESIVMTNNPEVSVEMATAVRERSRINWQRARRMEAARGMEVRKDGVASFRKIGLTDDDVRACIGALLDDGVVIERLDVRDNALSEVGMELLRHELERSPPTTSVNASGNPGFATDSFRRLAGQAAANFIHVDRCDEALKSVSDRHVGDEGALVIANALRERRESVRAFGAHHNSIGARGCVELANALLENHRSLREFAVYANDIGVDGAKALARLVEVHGALEVLDSGGNGIGDDGCVAIAEAISRSVNASRLIELHLDHNSISNIGARALLSALRERQAAGNPLRTLWINGNQIDDTLARELTECCSGTYVHDVEGVINRAMNSRGSAPTEEMILVAEREAAAASRMRGSDSSTLANRIAARVGAEYRSRCSAHAAATRGTAVIAGIVAQNVNENEPRDLTVLSLGVGTKFVPGDVAAAIGNRADASLWDAHVHDSHAEVLARRGLLRLLYRELESLVRAGESTFLEHNATGTVALKRDVTIHLYVSTAPCGAASAGPKGVVSHDWNDHDARDLQTHVTPEIEQGWFGPSYKGNDDDSLIEGPPGCVLISHASRAIGVAGKSLSCSDKIARWHAVGVQGALLSHFVEPVRLKSVVIGRKFDFSRCTFATCCRGRRRGDGPRSHPWMMHSTIKLECGGVESSSGGRELAGDGDESISWAFGEGDASAHDGRTGTSLGGASAISICSRIVLWHQFSSLVETIRQRPDCALKDKVPTVEPWSYDQAKRAASTYAAARRALYFD
;
A
#
# COMPACT_ATOMS: atom_id res chain seq x y z
N MET A 1 -25.50 -21.06 -54.38
CA MET A 1 -25.07 -22.47 -54.37
C MET A 1 -25.81 -23.17 -53.24
N THR A 2 -26.84 -23.93 -53.65
CA THR A 2 -27.46 -25.14 -53.07
C THR A 2 -27.33 -25.50 -51.59
N GLY A 3 -28.48 -25.85 -50.99
CA GLY A 3 -28.65 -26.73 -49.81
C GLY A 3 -29.65 -26.14 -48.82
N ASP A 4 -30.96 -26.05 -49.07
CA ASP A 4 -31.98 -27.12 -49.26
C ASP A 4 -32.34 -27.87 -47.97
N ALA A 5 -33.51 -27.53 -47.39
CA ALA A 5 -34.36 -28.40 -46.56
C ALA A 5 -35.70 -27.69 -46.27
N ASP A 6 -36.67 -27.90 -47.18
CA ASP A 6 -38.07 -27.44 -47.15
C ASP A 6 -38.91 -28.20 -46.08
N PRO A 7 -39.85 -27.56 -45.36
CA PRO A 7 -40.41 -28.05 -44.11
C PRO A 7 -41.70 -28.84 -44.36
N VAL A 8 -41.57 -30.15 -44.61
CA VAL A 8 -42.71 -31.07 -44.53
C VAL A 8 -42.44 -32.12 -43.47
N ARG A 9 -42.70 -31.77 -42.20
CA ARG A 9 -43.17 -32.73 -41.19
C ARG A 9 -43.62 -32.03 -39.89
N ARG A 10 -44.85 -32.39 -39.51
CA ARG A 10 -45.50 -32.28 -38.18
C ARG A 10 -46.33 -31.04 -37.88
N ARG A 11 -47.47 -30.92 -38.57
CA ARG A 11 -48.74 -30.66 -37.86
C ARG A 11 -49.30 -32.01 -37.37
N ALA A 12 -48.84 -32.45 -36.20
CA ALA A 12 -49.54 -33.47 -35.43
C ALA A 12 -50.34 -32.74 -34.33
N ARG A 13 -51.67 -32.81 -34.43
CA ARG A 13 -52.61 -32.35 -33.39
C ARG A 13 -52.16 -32.89 -32.02
N GLN A 14 -51.78 -32.01 -31.10
CA GLN A 14 -51.71 -32.36 -29.68
C GLN A 14 -53.13 -32.74 -29.24
N LYS A 15 -53.36 -34.02 -28.98
CA LYS A 15 -54.53 -34.47 -28.21
C LYS A 15 -54.43 -33.78 -26.84
N THR A 16 -55.42 -32.98 -26.48
CA THR A 16 -55.57 -32.47 -25.11
C THR A 16 -55.67 -33.68 -24.17
N LYS A 17 -54.69 -33.84 -23.28
CA LYS A 17 -54.74 -34.88 -22.24
C LYS A 17 -55.85 -34.50 -21.25
N PRO A 18 -56.59 -35.45 -20.69
CA PRO A 18 -57.61 -35.15 -19.67
C PRO A 18 -56.96 -34.49 -18.43
N PRO A 19 -57.71 -33.64 -17.70
CA PRO A 19 -57.21 -33.03 -16.47
C PRO A 19 -56.81 -34.10 -15.45
N LEU A 20 -55.68 -33.88 -14.77
CA LEU A 20 -55.12 -34.78 -13.77
C LEU A 20 -55.84 -34.61 -12.43
N ASP A 21 -56.29 -35.71 -11.84
CA ASP A 21 -56.71 -35.74 -10.43
C ASP A 21 -55.50 -35.71 -9.47
N ALA A 22 -55.76 -35.59 -8.16
CA ALA A 22 -54.71 -35.49 -7.14
C ALA A 22 -53.70 -36.66 -7.14
N SER A 23 -54.15 -37.89 -7.36
CA SER A 23 -53.28 -39.06 -7.42
C SER A 23 -52.39 -39.02 -8.66
N GLN A 24 -52.97 -38.71 -9.82
CA GLN A 24 -52.26 -38.59 -11.09
C GLN A 24 -51.27 -37.43 -11.10
N ALA A 25 -51.62 -36.31 -10.48
CA ALA A 25 -50.77 -35.12 -10.39
C ALA A 25 -49.56 -35.38 -9.47
N SER A 26 -49.76 -35.98 -8.30
CA SER A 26 -48.67 -36.39 -7.40
C SER A 26 -47.75 -37.43 -8.06
N ALA A 27 -48.31 -38.43 -8.75
CA ALA A 27 -47.53 -39.43 -9.49
C ALA A 27 -46.69 -38.79 -10.61
N LEU A 28 -47.22 -37.78 -11.30
CA LEU A 28 -46.48 -37.04 -12.32
C LEU A 28 -45.30 -36.26 -11.73
N VAL A 29 -45.48 -35.62 -10.57
CA VAL A 29 -44.41 -34.90 -9.85
C VAL A 29 -43.26 -35.87 -9.49
N ARG A 30 -43.57 -37.01 -8.88
CA ARG A 30 -42.58 -38.05 -8.52
C ARG A 30 -41.87 -38.65 -9.74
N ALA A 31 -42.59 -38.83 -10.84
CA ALA A 31 -42.00 -39.28 -12.11
C ALA A 31 -41.02 -38.24 -12.69
N ARG A 32 -41.34 -36.94 -12.58
CA ARG A 32 -40.46 -35.85 -13.04
C ARG A 32 -39.27 -35.64 -12.11
N GLU A 33 -39.43 -35.84 -10.81
CA GLU A 33 -38.32 -35.88 -9.85
C GLU A 33 -37.32 -36.98 -10.23
N SER A 34 -37.80 -38.21 -10.43
CA SER A 34 -36.96 -39.35 -10.79
C SER A 34 -36.20 -39.09 -12.11
N ALA A 35 -36.84 -38.40 -13.06
CA ALA A 35 -36.21 -38.00 -14.32
C ALA A 35 -35.15 -36.89 -14.15
N SER A 36 -35.38 -35.91 -13.27
CA SER A 36 -34.42 -34.82 -12.97
C SER A 36 -33.20 -35.35 -12.22
N GLN A 37 -33.39 -36.28 -11.27
CA GLN A 37 -32.30 -36.96 -10.56
C GLN A 37 -31.45 -37.84 -11.48
N ALA A 38 -32.07 -38.55 -12.43
CA ALA A 38 -31.36 -39.34 -13.44
C ALA A 38 -30.50 -38.50 -14.40
N SER A 39 -30.79 -37.19 -14.53
CA SER A 39 -30.04 -36.25 -15.36
C SER A 39 -28.80 -35.64 -14.67
N SER A 40 -28.48 -36.06 -13.44
CA SER A 40 -27.42 -35.46 -12.59
C SER A 40 -27.56 -33.95 -12.35
N GLU A 41 -28.79 -33.40 -12.44
CA GLU A 41 -29.01 -32.00 -12.11
C GLU A 41 -28.77 -31.76 -10.61
N ALA A 42 -28.02 -30.69 -10.29
CA ALA A 42 -27.70 -30.33 -8.90
C ALA A 42 -28.92 -29.90 -8.06
N SER A 43 -30.06 -29.63 -8.70
CA SER A 43 -31.32 -29.26 -8.05
C SER A 43 -32.53 -29.88 -8.76
N VAL A 44 -33.50 -30.38 -8.00
CA VAL A 44 -34.72 -31.01 -8.54
C VAL A 44 -35.62 -29.94 -9.16
N ARG A 45 -35.83 -30.03 -10.48
CA ARG A 45 -36.70 -29.13 -11.25
C ARG A 45 -37.94 -29.85 -11.75
N ILE A 46 -39.11 -29.32 -11.42
CA ILE A 46 -40.39 -29.95 -11.75
C ILE A 46 -41.20 -29.02 -12.65
N SER A 47 -41.60 -29.52 -13.81
CA SER A 47 -42.41 -28.78 -14.79
C SER A 47 -43.64 -29.58 -15.22
N LEU A 48 -44.80 -29.01 -14.93
CA LEU A 48 -46.12 -29.51 -15.35
C LEU A 48 -46.63 -28.80 -16.60
N ARG A 49 -45.76 -28.10 -17.34
CA ARG A 49 -46.14 -27.44 -18.59
C ARG A 49 -46.76 -28.43 -19.58
N GLY A 50 -47.96 -28.13 -20.06
CA GLY A 50 -48.73 -28.98 -20.97
C GLY A 50 -49.55 -30.08 -20.28
N ALA A 51 -49.58 -30.11 -18.95
CA ALA A 51 -50.62 -30.80 -18.17
C ALA A 51 -51.73 -29.80 -17.78
N THR A 52 -52.85 -30.34 -17.29
CA THR A 52 -53.99 -29.56 -16.79
C THR A 52 -54.44 -30.22 -15.50
N LEU A 53 -54.62 -29.45 -14.42
CA LEU A 53 -55.04 -29.97 -13.12
C LEU A 53 -56.56 -29.88 -12.98
N ARG A 54 -57.19 -30.91 -12.41
CA ARG A 54 -58.65 -31.01 -12.36
C ARG A 54 -59.30 -29.99 -11.42
N ASP A 55 -58.73 -29.79 -10.23
CA ASP A 55 -59.31 -29.04 -9.11
C ASP A 55 -58.21 -28.57 -8.13
N GLY A 56 -58.61 -27.87 -7.06
CA GLY A 56 -57.70 -27.38 -6.02
C GLY A 56 -56.99 -28.50 -5.25
N ASP A 57 -57.65 -29.65 -5.05
CA ASP A 57 -57.05 -30.82 -4.39
C ASP A 57 -55.88 -31.38 -5.21
N ALA A 58 -56.01 -31.36 -6.55
CA ALA A 58 -54.90 -31.73 -7.43
C ALA A 58 -53.71 -30.75 -7.35
N LEU A 59 -53.95 -29.46 -7.10
CA LEU A 59 -52.88 -28.48 -6.88
C LEU A 59 -52.20 -28.69 -5.52
N ILE A 60 -52.96 -28.91 -4.44
CA ILE A 60 -52.40 -29.20 -3.11
C ILE A 60 -51.50 -30.44 -3.20
N ALA A 61 -51.98 -31.52 -3.84
CA ALA A 61 -51.18 -32.73 -4.04
C ALA A 61 -49.87 -32.50 -4.84
N VAL A 62 -49.85 -31.54 -5.76
CA VAL A 62 -48.64 -31.15 -6.48
C VAL A 62 -47.67 -30.37 -5.60
N LEU A 63 -48.18 -29.44 -4.78
CA LEU A 63 -47.37 -28.64 -3.85
C LEU A 63 -46.75 -29.52 -2.77
N ASP A 64 -47.55 -30.42 -2.16
CA ASP A 64 -47.08 -31.37 -1.16
C ASP A 64 -46.04 -32.33 -1.76
N ALA A 65 -46.30 -32.90 -2.94
CA ALA A 65 -45.34 -33.76 -3.61
C ALA A 65 -44.05 -33.01 -3.98
N ALA A 66 -44.14 -31.76 -4.43
CA ALA A 66 -42.96 -30.94 -4.73
C ALA A 66 -42.13 -30.66 -3.47
N LYS A 67 -42.79 -30.44 -2.33
CA LYS A 67 -42.16 -30.27 -1.02
C LYS A 67 -41.48 -31.56 -0.55
N GLU A 68 -42.16 -32.70 -0.63
CA GLU A 68 -41.59 -34.03 -0.34
C GLU A 68 -40.34 -34.30 -1.17
N SER A 69 -40.41 -34.00 -2.47
CA SER A 69 -39.31 -34.14 -3.44
C SER A 69 -38.20 -33.08 -3.29
N ARG A 70 -38.30 -32.15 -2.32
CA ARG A 70 -37.38 -31.02 -2.13
C ARG A 70 -37.12 -30.25 -3.42
N ALA A 71 -38.16 -30.05 -4.22
CA ALA A 71 -38.06 -29.33 -5.48
C ALA A 71 -37.56 -27.90 -5.26
N LYS A 72 -36.61 -27.47 -6.08
CA LYS A 72 -36.12 -26.08 -6.06
C LYS A 72 -36.87 -25.20 -7.05
N THR A 73 -37.29 -25.76 -8.18
CA THR A 73 -38.08 -25.05 -9.20
C THR A 73 -39.37 -25.80 -9.45
N LEU A 74 -40.50 -25.08 -9.40
CA LEU A 74 -41.82 -25.61 -9.76
C LEU A 74 -42.46 -24.74 -10.85
N ASN A 75 -42.76 -25.36 -11.99
CA ASN A 75 -43.41 -24.69 -13.11
C ASN A 75 -44.81 -25.26 -13.36
N LEU A 76 -45.82 -24.45 -13.04
CA LEU A 76 -47.26 -24.74 -13.18
C LEU A 76 -47.89 -23.99 -14.37
N SER A 77 -47.07 -23.48 -15.29
CA SER A 77 -47.55 -22.59 -16.34
C SER A 77 -48.61 -23.26 -17.23
N GLY A 78 -49.78 -22.63 -17.28
CA GLY A 78 -50.97 -23.10 -18.00
C GLY A 78 -51.63 -24.36 -17.43
N ALA A 79 -51.10 -24.93 -16.34
CA ALA A 79 -51.65 -26.14 -15.73
C ALA A 79 -52.88 -25.86 -14.84
N LEU A 80 -53.06 -24.61 -14.41
CA LEU A 80 -54.07 -24.22 -13.42
C LEU A 80 -55.36 -23.65 -14.05
N ARG A 81 -55.45 -23.57 -15.38
CA ARG A 81 -56.54 -22.90 -16.12
C ARG A 81 -57.95 -23.45 -15.87
N SER A 82 -58.07 -24.67 -15.37
CA SER A 82 -59.36 -25.31 -15.05
C SER A 82 -59.74 -25.24 -13.56
N ILE A 83 -58.88 -24.67 -12.72
CA ILE A 83 -59.12 -24.52 -11.29
C ILE A 83 -59.83 -23.17 -11.06
N PRO A 84 -60.97 -23.14 -10.34
CA PRO A 84 -61.61 -21.89 -9.93
C PRO A 84 -60.66 -21.01 -9.12
N GLY A 85 -60.68 -19.70 -9.35
CA GLY A 85 -59.75 -18.74 -8.70
C GLY A 85 -59.75 -18.82 -7.16
N ALA A 86 -60.90 -19.01 -6.52
CA ALA A 86 -61.00 -19.14 -5.06
C ALA A 86 -60.29 -20.39 -4.51
N ASP A 87 -60.37 -21.52 -5.21
CA ASP A 87 -59.71 -22.75 -4.79
C ASP A 87 -58.21 -22.71 -5.06
N LEU A 88 -57.80 -22.05 -6.17
CA LEU A 88 -56.40 -21.75 -6.48
C LEU A 88 -55.74 -20.90 -5.38
N ARG A 89 -56.39 -19.81 -4.97
CA ARG A 89 -55.88 -18.91 -3.92
C ARG A 89 -55.79 -19.60 -2.57
N ARG A 90 -56.83 -20.34 -2.16
CA ARG A 90 -56.81 -21.12 -0.91
C ARG A 90 -55.68 -22.14 -0.88
N ALA A 91 -55.44 -22.84 -1.99
CA ALA A 91 -54.34 -23.79 -2.10
C ALA A 91 -52.96 -23.12 -1.98
N LEU A 92 -52.77 -21.96 -2.63
CA LEU A 92 -51.51 -21.22 -2.58
C LEU A 92 -51.26 -20.53 -1.22
N ALA A 93 -52.31 -20.04 -0.56
CA ALA A 93 -52.25 -19.41 0.75
C ALA A 93 -52.13 -20.41 1.91
N THR A 94 -52.19 -21.72 1.63
CA THR A 94 -52.02 -22.75 2.66
C THR A 94 -50.61 -22.64 3.25
N SER A 95 -50.54 -22.45 4.58
CA SER A 95 -49.29 -22.20 5.29
C SER A 95 -48.26 -23.30 5.02
N GLY A 96 -47.05 -22.90 4.59
CA GLY A 96 -45.95 -23.82 4.32
C GLY A 96 -46.04 -24.58 2.99
N ALA A 97 -47.02 -24.31 2.13
CA ALA A 97 -47.18 -24.98 0.83
C ALA A 97 -46.03 -24.66 -0.16
N LEU A 98 -45.40 -23.49 -0.03
CA LEU A 98 -44.29 -23.03 -0.89
C LEU A 98 -42.92 -23.10 -0.21
N GLU A 99 -42.87 -23.70 0.99
CA GLU A 99 -41.64 -23.76 1.78
C GLU A 99 -40.54 -24.58 1.09
N GLY A 100 -39.35 -24.00 0.97
CA GLY A 100 -38.17 -24.65 0.37
C GLY A 100 -38.03 -24.49 -1.14
N LEU A 101 -39.05 -23.97 -1.83
CA LEU A 101 -38.99 -23.61 -3.25
C LEU A 101 -38.17 -22.34 -3.47
N GLU A 102 -37.33 -22.35 -4.51
CA GLU A 102 -36.57 -21.18 -4.95
C GLU A 102 -37.25 -20.46 -6.10
N GLU A 103 -37.86 -21.19 -7.04
CA GLU A 103 -38.54 -20.64 -8.21
C GLU A 103 -39.94 -21.21 -8.39
N LEU A 104 -40.93 -20.34 -8.59
CA LEU A 104 -42.31 -20.70 -8.88
C LEU A 104 -42.80 -19.99 -10.14
N SER A 105 -43.38 -20.74 -11.07
CA SER A 105 -44.00 -20.19 -12.28
C SER A 105 -45.48 -20.50 -12.33
N LEU A 106 -46.30 -19.46 -12.21
CA LEU A 106 -47.76 -19.47 -12.38
C LEU A 106 -48.16 -18.88 -13.74
N ALA A 107 -47.25 -18.73 -14.69
CA ALA A 107 -47.58 -18.01 -15.92
C ALA A 107 -48.79 -18.62 -16.69
N GLU A 108 -49.56 -17.75 -17.34
CA GLU A 108 -50.78 -18.07 -18.08
C GLU A 108 -51.95 -18.61 -17.22
N THR A 109 -52.11 -18.08 -16.01
CA THR A 109 -53.22 -18.39 -15.10
C THR A 109 -54.00 -17.12 -14.74
N PRO A 110 -54.87 -16.60 -15.64
CA PRO A 110 -55.67 -15.41 -15.37
C PRO A 110 -56.64 -15.59 -14.19
N GLU A 111 -56.98 -16.84 -13.86
CA GLU A 111 -57.89 -17.20 -12.76
C GLU A 111 -57.34 -16.77 -11.39
N LEU A 112 -56.02 -16.54 -11.28
CA LEU A 112 -55.38 -16.00 -10.08
C LEU A 112 -55.91 -14.61 -9.72
N ALA A 113 -56.24 -13.79 -10.71
CA ALA A 113 -56.75 -12.43 -10.54
C ALA A 113 -58.30 -12.35 -10.56
N GLU A 114 -59.02 -13.46 -10.58
CA GLU A 114 -60.49 -13.45 -10.52
C GLU A 114 -60.96 -13.31 -9.06
N THR A 115 -61.18 -12.08 -8.58
CA THR A 115 -61.89 -11.83 -7.31
C THR A 115 -62.94 -10.72 -7.43
N PRO A 116 -64.04 -10.80 -6.65
CA PRO A 116 -64.84 -9.63 -6.30
C PRO A 116 -64.00 -8.58 -5.54
N ARG A 117 -64.36 -7.29 -5.66
CA ARG A 117 -63.70 -6.18 -4.95
C ARG A 117 -63.75 -6.26 -3.40
N SER A 118 -64.50 -7.22 -2.82
CA SER A 118 -64.64 -7.40 -1.37
C SER A 118 -63.60 -8.33 -0.75
N ASP A 119 -62.82 -9.04 -1.56
CA ASP A 119 -61.95 -10.15 -1.11
C ASP A 119 -60.46 -9.77 -1.13
N ASP A 120 -60.18 -8.50 -0.80
CA ASP A 120 -58.83 -7.90 -0.82
C ASP A 120 -57.85 -8.57 0.16
N ASP A 121 -58.35 -9.09 1.30
CA ASP A 121 -57.53 -9.85 2.26
C ASP A 121 -57.07 -11.21 1.69
N GLU A 122 -57.89 -11.88 0.86
CA GLU A 122 -57.52 -13.16 0.26
C GLU A 122 -56.37 -13.00 -0.76
N MET A 123 -56.38 -11.91 -1.54
CA MET A 123 -55.27 -11.59 -2.44
C MET A 123 -53.99 -11.26 -1.67
N ARG A 124 -54.09 -10.58 -0.52
CA ARG A 124 -52.94 -10.28 0.33
C ARG A 124 -52.29 -11.57 0.82
N ASP A 125 -53.07 -12.47 1.39
CA ASP A 125 -52.56 -13.72 1.98
C ASP A 125 -51.88 -14.61 0.92
N VAL A 126 -52.41 -14.62 -0.31
CA VAL A 126 -51.77 -15.30 -1.45
C VAL A 126 -50.42 -14.67 -1.80
N PHE A 127 -50.34 -13.34 -1.92
CA PHE A 127 -49.07 -12.68 -2.23
C PHE A 127 -48.05 -12.84 -1.10
N GLU A 128 -48.46 -12.83 0.16
CA GLU A 128 -47.59 -13.12 1.31
C GLU A 128 -46.98 -14.53 1.20
N ALA A 129 -47.75 -15.53 0.76
CA ALA A 129 -47.21 -16.85 0.47
C ALA A 129 -46.27 -16.84 -0.75
N LEU A 130 -46.65 -16.17 -1.84
CA LEU A 130 -45.86 -16.15 -3.09
C LEU A 130 -44.51 -15.43 -2.94
N VAL A 131 -44.40 -14.39 -2.13
CA VAL A 131 -43.12 -13.67 -1.95
C VAL A 131 -42.11 -14.45 -1.11
N THR A 132 -42.47 -15.63 -0.58
CA THR A 132 -41.53 -16.52 0.13
C THR A 132 -40.57 -17.26 -0.80
N VAL A 133 -40.85 -17.32 -2.11
CA VAL A 133 -39.92 -17.89 -3.12
C VAL A 133 -38.99 -16.82 -3.69
N LYS A 134 -37.77 -17.19 -4.12
CA LYS A 134 -36.77 -16.24 -4.66
C LYS A 134 -37.12 -15.74 -6.06
N GLY A 135 -37.73 -16.56 -6.90
CA GLY A 135 -38.09 -16.22 -8.28
C GLY A 135 -39.55 -16.53 -8.56
N LEU A 136 -40.32 -15.51 -8.92
CA LEU A 136 -41.75 -15.61 -9.14
C LEU A 136 -42.11 -15.21 -10.56
N ASN A 137 -42.77 -16.10 -11.31
CA ASN A 137 -43.23 -15.81 -12.67
C ASN A 137 -44.76 -15.77 -12.75
N LEU A 138 -45.30 -14.55 -12.84
CA LEU A 138 -46.73 -14.23 -12.96
C LEU A 138 -47.09 -13.69 -14.35
N MET A 139 -46.36 -14.06 -15.40
CA MET A 139 -46.67 -13.61 -16.76
C MET A 139 -48.11 -14.00 -17.14
N ARG A 140 -48.91 -13.09 -17.72
CA ARG A 140 -50.30 -13.36 -18.14
C ARG A 140 -51.22 -13.89 -17.03
N CYS A 141 -51.08 -13.38 -15.80
CA CYS A 141 -51.95 -13.73 -14.68
C CYS A 141 -53.08 -12.72 -14.44
N GLY A 142 -53.12 -11.61 -15.21
CA GLY A 142 -54.19 -10.62 -15.13
C GLY A 142 -54.17 -9.76 -13.86
N ILE A 143 -53.01 -9.60 -13.21
CA ILE A 143 -52.92 -8.96 -11.88
C ILE A 143 -52.91 -7.41 -11.90
N GLY A 144 -53.21 -6.78 -13.05
CA GLY A 144 -53.37 -5.32 -13.15
C GLY A 144 -54.41 -4.77 -12.16
N GLY A 145 -54.11 -3.62 -11.55
CA GLY A 145 -54.91 -2.98 -10.50
C GLY A 145 -54.82 -3.64 -9.12
N ARG A 146 -53.96 -4.66 -8.96
CA ARG A 146 -53.84 -5.46 -7.71
C ARG A 146 -52.40 -5.52 -7.18
N VAL A 147 -51.47 -4.79 -7.79
CA VAL A 147 -50.05 -4.83 -7.41
C VAL A 147 -49.80 -4.24 -6.02
N TRP A 148 -50.73 -3.47 -5.47
CA TRP A 148 -50.70 -3.01 -4.07
C TRP A 148 -50.60 -4.16 -3.06
N ALA A 149 -51.16 -5.34 -3.36
CA ALA A 149 -51.08 -6.50 -2.49
C ALA A 149 -49.67 -7.11 -2.50
N LEU A 150 -49.02 -7.12 -3.67
CA LEU A 150 -47.62 -7.50 -3.83
C LEU A 150 -46.70 -6.52 -3.08
N GLU A 151 -46.95 -5.20 -3.19
CA GLU A 151 -46.20 -4.16 -2.45
C GLU A 151 -46.23 -4.41 -0.94
N ARG A 152 -47.43 -4.63 -0.36
CA ARG A 152 -47.57 -4.93 1.08
C ARG A 152 -46.87 -6.22 1.47
N ALA A 153 -47.04 -7.28 0.68
CA ALA A 153 -46.40 -8.56 0.93
C ALA A 153 -44.86 -8.46 0.93
N MET A 154 -44.29 -7.66 0.03
CA MET A 154 -42.84 -7.41 -0.01
C MET A 154 -42.30 -6.74 1.26
N GLY A 155 -43.11 -5.94 1.97
CA GLY A 155 -42.71 -5.32 3.24
C GLY A 155 -42.71 -6.27 4.45
N THR A 156 -43.12 -7.52 4.29
CA THR A 156 -43.14 -8.51 5.38
C THR A 156 -41.77 -9.15 5.61
N LYS A 157 -41.48 -9.56 6.85
CA LYS A 157 -40.20 -10.23 7.20
C LYS A 157 -40.00 -11.58 6.52
N THR A 158 -41.06 -12.17 5.97
CA THR A 158 -41.07 -13.48 5.31
C THR A 158 -40.78 -13.39 3.81
N ALA A 159 -40.75 -12.18 3.23
CA ALA A 159 -40.45 -11.99 1.83
C ALA A 159 -38.98 -12.32 1.53
N THR A 160 -38.74 -13.28 0.64
CA THR A 160 -37.39 -13.63 0.14
C THR A 160 -37.25 -13.42 -1.38
N CYS A 161 -38.31 -12.93 -2.01
CA CYS A 161 -38.40 -12.76 -3.45
C CYS A 161 -37.37 -11.77 -3.99
N ARG A 162 -36.60 -12.24 -4.96
CA ARG A 162 -35.54 -11.51 -5.67
C ARG A 162 -35.90 -11.14 -7.10
N SER A 163 -36.78 -11.90 -7.73
CA SER A 163 -37.19 -11.62 -9.10
C SER A 163 -38.68 -11.87 -9.30
N VAL A 164 -39.35 -10.94 -9.98
CA VAL A 164 -40.78 -11.07 -10.33
C VAL A 164 -40.98 -10.79 -11.82
N ASN A 165 -41.66 -11.69 -12.51
CA ASN A 165 -42.07 -11.49 -13.90
C ASN A 165 -43.56 -11.19 -14.00
N LEU A 166 -43.86 -9.96 -14.40
CA LEU A 166 -45.18 -9.35 -14.57
C LEU A 166 -45.49 -9.01 -16.04
N ARG A 167 -44.85 -9.67 -17.00
CA ARG A 167 -45.14 -9.48 -18.43
C ARG A 167 -46.62 -9.78 -18.75
N ASP A 168 -47.22 -8.97 -19.64
CA ASP A 168 -48.61 -9.17 -20.12
C ASP A 168 -49.67 -9.23 -19.00
N ASN A 169 -49.65 -8.34 -18.00
CA ASN A 169 -50.60 -8.36 -16.88
C ASN A 169 -51.64 -7.24 -16.88
N GLY A 170 -51.59 -6.31 -17.85
CA GLY A 170 -52.48 -5.16 -17.88
C GLY A 170 -52.17 -4.16 -16.77
N LEU A 171 -50.88 -3.95 -16.46
CA LEU A 171 -50.46 -3.01 -15.41
C LEU A 171 -50.73 -1.56 -15.82
N ASP A 172 -51.12 -0.74 -14.85
CA ASP A 172 -51.33 0.70 -15.01
C ASP A 172 -50.23 1.54 -14.29
N ALA A 173 -50.43 2.87 -14.26
CA ALA A 173 -49.48 3.79 -13.62
C ALA A 173 -49.42 3.67 -12.08
N ASP A 174 -50.51 3.27 -11.42
CA ASP A 174 -50.56 3.06 -9.97
C ASP A 174 -49.85 1.77 -9.58
N ASP A 175 -50.03 0.71 -10.38
CA ASP A 175 -49.30 -0.54 -10.23
C ASP A 175 -47.78 -0.31 -10.33
N ALA A 176 -47.34 0.49 -11.29
CA ALA A 176 -45.93 0.78 -11.45
C ALA A 176 -45.36 1.61 -10.28
N ARG A 177 -46.14 2.54 -9.70
CA ARG A 177 -45.76 3.23 -8.45
C ARG A 177 -45.67 2.27 -7.26
N ALA A 178 -46.60 1.31 -7.16
CA ALA A 178 -46.57 0.28 -6.12
C ALA A 178 -45.32 -0.60 -6.23
N LEU A 179 -44.85 -0.92 -7.44
CA LEU A 179 -43.60 -1.66 -7.64
C LEU A 179 -42.36 -0.89 -7.19
N ILE A 180 -42.34 0.44 -7.34
CA ILE A 180 -41.24 1.27 -6.80
C ILE A 180 -41.18 1.14 -5.28
N ARG A 181 -42.33 1.30 -4.60
CA ARG A 181 -42.43 1.13 -3.14
C ARG A 181 -42.14 -0.30 -2.70
N ALA A 182 -42.49 -1.29 -3.51
CA ALA A 182 -42.16 -2.69 -3.25
C ALA A 182 -40.63 -2.92 -3.25
N CYS A 183 -39.90 -2.30 -4.19
CA CYS A 183 -38.43 -2.34 -4.20
C CYS A 183 -37.80 -1.57 -3.03
N GLU A 184 -38.48 -0.55 -2.49
CA GLU A 184 -38.04 0.17 -1.29
C GLU A 184 -38.29 -0.65 -0.01
N ALA A 185 -39.41 -1.36 0.06
CA ALA A 185 -39.77 -2.20 1.20
C ALA A 185 -38.97 -3.51 1.25
N ASN A 186 -38.58 -4.05 0.09
CA ASN A 186 -37.77 -5.27 -0.02
C ASN A 186 -36.48 -5.03 -0.83
N GLU A 187 -35.39 -4.79 -0.12
CA GLU A 187 -34.06 -4.59 -0.73
C GLU A 187 -33.51 -5.84 -1.44
N ALA A 188 -34.09 -7.04 -1.18
CA ALA A 188 -33.71 -8.26 -1.87
C ALA A 188 -34.33 -8.36 -3.28
N LEU A 189 -35.27 -7.48 -3.65
CA LEU A 189 -35.92 -7.50 -4.96
C LEU A 189 -35.00 -6.88 -6.03
N GLU A 190 -34.28 -7.75 -6.73
CA GLU A 190 -33.22 -7.43 -7.69
C GLU A 190 -33.73 -7.23 -9.14
N SER A 191 -34.86 -7.84 -9.51
CA SER A 191 -35.34 -7.85 -10.90
C SER A 191 -36.86 -7.84 -11.02
N ILE A 192 -37.40 -6.93 -11.84
CA ILE A 192 -38.82 -6.89 -12.20
C ILE A 192 -38.95 -6.85 -13.73
N VAL A 193 -39.67 -7.82 -14.30
CA VAL A 193 -39.97 -7.86 -15.74
C VAL A 193 -41.41 -7.43 -15.97
N MET A 194 -41.64 -6.28 -16.59
CA MET A 194 -43.00 -5.75 -16.84
C MET A 194 -43.28 -5.45 -18.32
N THR A 195 -42.63 -6.19 -19.21
CA THR A 195 -42.76 -6.00 -20.67
C THR A 195 -44.20 -6.21 -21.15
N ASN A 196 -44.60 -5.50 -22.20
CA ASN A 196 -45.92 -5.59 -22.83
C ASN A 196 -47.11 -5.28 -21.87
N ASN A 197 -46.99 -4.18 -21.13
CA ASN A 197 -48.09 -3.54 -20.38
C ASN A 197 -48.28 -2.12 -20.96
N PRO A 198 -49.26 -1.89 -21.86
CA PRO A 198 -49.34 -0.67 -22.67
C PRO A 198 -49.75 0.58 -21.88
N GLU A 199 -50.36 0.42 -20.71
CA GLU A 199 -50.81 1.53 -19.86
C GLU A 199 -49.70 2.06 -18.92
N VAL A 200 -48.54 1.40 -18.87
CA VAL A 200 -47.36 1.89 -18.15
C VAL A 200 -46.50 2.74 -19.09
N SER A 201 -46.27 4.00 -18.70
CA SER A 201 -45.39 4.90 -19.47
C SER A 201 -43.94 4.42 -19.47
N VAL A 202 -43.19 4.79 -20.52
CA VAL A 202 -41.76 4.47 -20.64
C VAL A 202 -40.96 5.02 -19.46
N GLU A 203 -41.29 6.23 -18.99
CA GLU A 203 -40.67 6.88 -17.83
C GLU A 203 -40.85 6.04 -16.56
N MET A 204 -42.07 5.57 -16.29
CA MET A 204 -42.38 4.80 -15.08
C MET A 204 -41.75 3.40 -15.13
N ALA A 205 -41.79 2.74 -16.28
CA ALA A 205 -41.11 1.47 -16.49
C ALA A 205 -39.58 1.60 -16.29
N THR A 206 -39.01 2.75 -16.70
CA THR A 206 -37.59 3.07 -16.48
C THR A 206 -37.31 3.28 -14.99
N ALA A 207 -38.19 3.99 -14.27
CA ALA A 207 -38.05 4.21 -12.83
C ALA A 207 -38.07 2.89 -12.03
N VAL A 208 -38.99 1.97 -12.33
CA VAL A 208 -39.03 0.67 -11.65
C VAL A 208 -37.77 -0.15 -11.95
N ARG A 209 -37.34 -0.18 -13.21
CA ARG A 209 -36.12 -0.88 -13.64
C ARG A 209 -34.89 -0.33 -12.94
N GLU A 210 -34.79 0.99 -12.82
CA GLU A 210 -33.67 1.64 -12.14
C GLU A 210 -33.65 1.30 -10.65
N ARG A 211 -34.81 1.30 -9.99
CA ARG A 211 -34.90 0.94 -8.58
C ARG A 211 -34.51 -0.53 -8.32
N SER A 212 -35.01 -1.48 -9.11
CA SER A 212 -34.60 -2.89 -8.97
C SER A 212 -33.11 -3.09 -9.30
N ARG A 213 -32.57 -2.31 -10.25
CA ARG A 213 -31.14 -2.34 -10.61
C ARG A 213 -30.25 -1.89 -9.45
N ILE A 214 -30.67 -0.90 -8.68
CA ILE A 214 -29.96 -0.45 -7.46
C ILE A 214 -29.87 -1.60 -6.44
N ASN A 215 -30.99 -2.27 -6.16
CA ASN A 215 -31.03 -3.42 -5.25
C ASN A 215 -30.10 -4.55 -5.73
N TRP A 216 -30.14 -4.88 -7.03
CA TRP A 216 -29.23 -5.87 -7.63
C TRP A 216 -27.75 -5.49 -7.50
N GLN A 217 -27.40 -4.22 -7.73
CA GLN A 217 -26.03 -3.75 -7.57
C GLN A 217 -25.56 -3.88 -6.12
N ARG A 218 -26.41 -3.52 -5.15
CA ARG A 218 -26.14 -3.65 -3.72
C ARG A 218 -25.94 -5.09 -3.30
N ALA A 219 -26.82 -6.00 -3.73
CA ALA A 219 -26.69 -7.43 -3.45
C ALA A 219 -25.35 -7.99 -3.94
N ARG A 220 -24.91 -7.61 -5.15
CA ARG A 220 -23.59 -8.02 -5.68
C ARG A 220 -22.41 -7.45 -4.91
N ARG A 221 -22.51 -6.20 -4.42
CA ARG A 221 -21.47 -5.60 -3.56
C ARG A 221 -21.37 -6.33 -2.23
N MET A 222 -22.51 -6.65 -1.61
CA MET A 222 -22.60 -7.43 -0.37
C MET A 222 -22.05 -8.85 -0.53
N GLU A 223 -22.35 -9.51 -1.65
CA GLU A 223 -21.79 -10.82 -1.96
C GLU A 223 -20.27 -10.75 -2.18
N ALA A 224 -19.79 -9.74 -2.91
CA ALA A 224 -18.37 -9.48 -3.07
C ALA A 224 -17.68 -9.21 -1.72
N ALA A 225 -18.30 -8.42 -0.84
CA ALA A 225 -17.81 -8.12 0.51
C ALA A 225 -17.72 -9.39 1.38
N ARG A 226 -18.75 -10.25 1.36
CA ARG A 226 -18.74 -11.52 2.11
C ARG A 226 -17.73 -12.53 1.57
N GLY A 227 -17.43 -12.46 0.28
CA GLY A 227 -16.39 -13.27 -0.36
C GLY A 227 -14.97 -12.74 -0.13
N MET A 228 -14.79 -11.57 0.50
CA MET A 228 -13.47 -11.06 0.85
C MET A 228 -12.95 -11.78 2.10
N GLU A 229 -11.95 -12.63 1.93
CA GLU A 229 -11.15 -13.10 3.05
C GLU A 229 -10.30 -11.93 3.57
N VAL A 230 -10.53 -11.51 4.81
CA VAL A 230 -9.57 -10.67 5.53
C VAL A 230 -8.28 -11.46 5.62
N ARG A 231 -7.24 -10.90 5.01
CA ARG A 231 -5.92 -11.52 4.98
C ARG A 231 -5.39 -11.65 6.41
N LYS A 232 -4.46 -12.59 6.63
CA LYS A 232 -3.79 -12.77 7.93
C LYS A 232 -3.11 -11.50 8.47
N ASP A 233 -2.85 -10.50 7.61
CA ASP A 233 -2.28 -9.20 7.96
C ASP A 233 -3.34 -8.11 8.27
N GLY A 234 -4.62 -8.49 8.48
CA GLY A 234 -5.68 -7.58 8.90
C GLY A 234 -6.14 -6.59 7.82
N VAL A 235 -5.84 -6.85 6.55
CA VAL A 235 -6.21 -5.95 5.44
C VAL A 235 -7.56 -6.35 4.84
N ALA A 236 -8.51 -5.40 4.82
CA ALA A 236 -9.78 -5.50 4.10
C ALA A 236 -9.81 -4.51 2.92
N SER A 237 -10.07 -5.00 1.71
CA SER A 237 -10.05 -4.18 0.49
C SER A 237 -11.36 -4.27 -0.29
N PHE A 238 -12.10 -3.16 -0.29
CA PHE A 238 -13.33 -2.93 -1.04
C PHE A 238 -13.11 -2.06 -2.28
N ARG A 239 -11.91 -2.10 -2.86
CA ARG A 239 -11.55 -1.22 -3.96
C ARG A 239 -12.40 -1.51 -5.20
N LYS A 240 -12.93 -0.44 -5.81
CA LYS A 240 -13.61 -0.48 -7.12
C LYS A 240 -14.76 -1.49 -7.20
N ILE A 241 -15.45 -1.71 -6.08
CA ILE A 241 -16.69 -2.50 -6.06
C ILE A 241 -17.94 -1.62 -6.23
N GLY A 242 -17.75 -0.31 -6.21
CA GLY A 242 -18.80 0.69 -6.35
C GLY A 242 -19.56 0.97 -5.06
N LEU A 243 -18.91 0.86 -3.88
CA LEU A 243 -19.52 1.18 -2.59
C LEU A 243 -20.15 2.58 -2.62
N THR A 244 -21.40 2.68 -2.17
CA THR A 244 -22.10 3.94 -1.89
C THR A 244 -22.21 4.17 -0.39
N ASP A 245 -22.68 5.35 0.02
CA ASP A 245 -22.83 5.71 1.45
C ASP A 245 -23.70 4.69 2.21
N ASP A 246 -24.81 4.23 1.60
CA ASP A 246 -25.72 3.22 2.15
C ASP A 246 -25.08 1.83 2.33
N ASP A 247 -23.95 1.58 1.67
CA ASP A 247 -23.24 0.30 1.74
C ASP A 247 -22.24 0.26 2.90
N VAL A 248 -21.87 1.39 3.49
CA VAL A 248 -20.84 1.46 4.55
C VAL A 248 -21.25 0.60 5.74
N ARG A 249 -22.46 0.79 6.28
CA ARG A 249 -22.94 0.02 7.43
C ARG A 249 -23.18 -1.45 7.05
N ALA A 250 -23.76 -1.69 5.88
CA ALA A 250 -24.15 -3.03 5.45
C ALA A 250 -22.96 -3.92 5.10
N CYS A 251 -21.87 -3.35 4.57
CA CYS A 251 -20.66 -4.09 4.20
C CYS A 251 -19.60 -4.02 5.30
N ILE A 252 -19.19 -2.82 5.71
CA ILE A 252 -18.03 -2.63 6.60
C ILE A 252 -18.46 -2.75 8.05
N GLY A 253 -19.55 -2.08 8.44
CA GLY A 253 -20.10 -2.18 9.80
C GLY A 253 -20.49 -3.62 10.17
N ALA A 254 -21.10 -4.36 9.24
CA ALA A 254 -21.44 -5.77 9.45
C ALA A 254 -20.22 -6.67 9.71
N LEU A 255 -19.11 -6.49 8.97
CA LEU A 255 -17.88 -7.25 9.23
C LEU A 255 -17.30 -6.94 10.62
N LEU A 256 -17.32 -5.66 11.01
CA LEU A 256 -16.85 -5.25 12.34
C LEU A 256 -17.73 -5.83 13.45
N ASP A 257 -19.06 -5.84 13.25
CA ASP A 257 -20.02 -6.43 14.18
C ASP A 257 -19.86 -7.95 14.28
N ASP A 258 -19.46 -8.62 13.19
CA ASP A 258 -19.13 -10.06 13.16
C ASP A 258 -17.77 -10.37 13.83
N GLY A 259 -17.11 -9.37 14.41
CA GLY A 259 -15.84 -9.51 15.15
C GLY A 259 -14.61 -9.60 14.25
N VAL A 260 -14.73 -9.22 12.97
CA VAL A 260 -13.60 -9.21 12.04
C VAL A 260 -12.67 -8.05 12.36
N VAL A 261 -11.41 -8.36 12.67
CA VAL A 261 -10.39 -7.36 12.95
C VAL A 261 -9.83 -6.80 11.64
N ILE A 262 -10.11 -5.53 11.38
CA ILE A 262 -9.59 -4.79 10.23
C ILE A 262 -8.52 -3.82 10.73
N GLU A 263 -7.25 -4.05 10.41
CA GLU A 263 -6.16 -3.13 10.69
C GLU A 263 -6.02 -2.06 9.60
N ARG A 264 -6.28 -2.43 8.34
CA ARG A 264 -6.18 -1.54 7.19
C ARG A 264 -7.39 -1.69 6.28
N LEU A 265 -8.01 -0.56 5.98
CA LEU A 265 -9.21 -0.48 5.16
C LEU A 265 -8.92 0.22 3.83
N ASP A 266 -9.11 -0.46 2.70
CA ASP A 266 -8.99 0.13 1.37
C ASP A 266 -10.38 0.22 0.71
N VAL A 267 -10.93 1.43 0.62
CA VAL A 267 -12.22 1.74 0.00
C VAL A 267 -12.04 2.60 -1.26
N ARG A 268 -10.89 2.53 -1.92
CA ARG A 268 -10.59 3.34 -3.11
C ARG A 268 -11.52 3.12 -4.29
N ASP A 269 -11.59 4.13 -5.13
CA ASP A 269 -12.26 4.08 -6.44
C ASP A 269 -13.74 3.65 -6.31
N ASN A 270 -14.44 4.19 -5.30
CA ASN A 270 -15.86 3.93 -5.04
C ASN A 270 -16.67 5.25 -5.15
N ALA A 271 -17.91 5.24 -4.67
CA ALA A 271 -18.86 6.36 -4.75
C ALA A 271 -19.20 6.93 -3.36
N LEU A 272 -18.25 6.94 -2.44
CA LEU A 272 -18.45 7.48 -1.10
C LEU A 272 -18.42 9.01 -1.10
N SER A 273 -19.52 9.64 -0.73
CA SER A 273 -19.62 11.08 -0.54
C SER A 273 -19.08 11.50 0.84
N GLU A 274 -19.22 12.77 1.22
CA GLU A 274 -18.95 13.23 2.58
C GLU A 274 -19.72 12.43 3.64
N VAL A 275 -20.96 12.03 3.33
CA VAL A 275 -21.80 11.22 4.24
C VAL A 275 -21.17 9.85 4.44
N GLY A 276 -20.72 9.20 3.36
CA GLY A 276 -20.02 7.92 3.43
C GLY A 276 -18.74 7.99 4.25
N MET A 277 -17.98 9.09 4.15
CA MET A 277 -16.76 9.28 4.96
C MET A 277 -17.07 9.41 6.46
N GLU A 278 -18.14 10.13 6.82
CA GLU A 278 -18.54 10.28 8.22
C GLU A 278 -19.09 8.96 8.80
N LEU A 279 -19.87 8.22 8.01
CA LEU A 279 -20.31 6.87 8.40
C LEU A 279 -19.11 5.95 8.63
N LEU A 280 -18.11 5.98 7.75
CA LEU A 280 -16.87 5.22 7.94
C LEU A 280 -16.15 5.63 9.22
N ARG A 281 -16.09 6.93 9.54
CA ARG A 281 -15.45 7.42 10.76
C ARG A 281 -16.10 6.81 12.00
N HIS A 282 -17.43 6.80 12.05
CA HIS A 282 -18.18 6.19 13.15
C HIS A 282 -17.95 4.68 13.29
N GLU A 283 -17.83 3.96 12.17
CA GLU A 283 -17.48 2.54 12.19
C GLU A 283 -16.06 2.32 12.75
N LEU A 284 -15.11 3.17 12.38
CA LEU A 284 -13.73 3.11 12.86
C LEU A 284 -13.57 3.53 14.32
N GLU A 285 -14.39 4.44 14.80
CA GLU A 285 -14.43 4.85 16.22
C GLU A 285 -14.88 3.70 17.11
N ARG A 286 -15.82 2.88 16.62
CA ARG A 286 -16.24 1.63 17.28
C ARG A 286 -15.21 0.50 17.19
N SER A 287 -14.33 0.56 16.19
CA SER A 287 -13.32 -0.46 15.88
C SER A 287 -11.89 0.12 15.91
N PRO A 288 -11.27 0.19 17.10
CA PRO A 288 -9.94 0.77 17.27
C PRO A 288 -8.75 0.07 16.56
N PRO A 289 -8.78 -1.20 16.11
CA PRO A 289 -7.62 -1.76 15.41
C PRO A 289 -7.37 -1.14 14.02
N THR A 290 -8.34 -0.43 13.43
CA THR A 290 -8.15 0.17 12.11
C THR A 290 -7.30 1.43 12.19
N THR A 291 -6.03 1.32 11.80
CA THR A 291 -5.02 2.39 11.90
C THR A 291 -4.69 3.07 10.56
N SER A 292 -5.23 2.53 9.46
CA SER A 292 -5.00 3.02 8.10
C SER A 292 -6.26 2.89 7.24
N VAL A 293 -6.62 3.99 6.58
CA VAL A 293 -7.74 4.05 5.63
C VAL A 293 -7.27 4.65 4.32
N ASN A 294 -7.59 4.00 3.21
CA ASN A 294 -7.40 4.55 1.88
C ASN A 294 -8.74 4.75 1.18
N ALA A 295 -9.13 6.01 0.99
CA ALA A 295 -10.38 6.37 0.33
C ALA A 295 -10.17 7.20 -0.95
N SER A 296 -8.97 7.16 -1.55
CA SER A 296 -8.70 7.91 -2.79
C SER A 296 -9.62 7.51 -3.93
N GLY A 297 -9.95 8.44 -4.81
CA GLY A 297 -10.85 8.18 -5.94
C GLY A 297 -12.34 8.13 -5.56
N ASN A 298 -12.68 8.51 -4.32
CA ASN A 298 -14.07 8.74 -3.90
C ASN A 298 -14.41 10.24 -3.95
N PRO A 299 -15.67 10.61 -4.23
CA PRO A 299 -16.14 12.00 -4.18
C PRO A 299 -15.81 12.72 -2.85
N GLY A 300 -15.90 12.03 -1.72
CA GLY A 300 -15.62 12.60 -0.40
C GLY A 300 -14.13 12.76 -0.04
N PHE A 301 -13.18 12.32 -0.88
CA PHE A 301 -11.76 12.18 -0.48
C PHE A 301 -11.04 13.50 -0.12
N ALA A 302 -11.46 14.65 -0.64
CA ALA A 302 -10.80 15.94 -0.40
C ALA A 302 -11.55 16.83 0.60
N THR A 303 -12.44 16.25 1.40
CA THR A 303 -13.41 16.97 2.22
C THR A 303 -13.04 16.96 3.70
N ASP A 304 -13.70 17.81 4.48
CA ASP A 304 -13.56 17.82 5.94
C ASP A 304 -13.99 16.49 6.58
N SER A 305 -14.99 15.82 6.02
CA SER A 305 -15.40 14.49 6.49
C SER A 305 -14.30 13.44 6.28
N PHE A 306 -13.59 13.47 5.14
CA PHE A 306 -12.42 12.60 4.95
C PHE A 306 -11.28 12.95 5.90
N ARG A 307 -11.01 14.24 6.12
CA ARG A 307 -10.01 14.71 7.09
C ARG A 307 -10.26 14.15 8.49
N ARG A 308 -11.52 14.16 8.96
CA ARG A 308 -11.91 13.53 10.24
C ARG A 308 -11.76 12.01 10.22
N LEU A 309 -12.13 11.34 9.13
CA LEU A 309 -11.91 9.90 8.96
C LEU A 309 -10.41 9.53 9.02
N ALA A 310 -9.55 10.27 8.33
CA ALA A 310 -8.11 10.11 8.38
C ALA A 310 -7.55 10.39 9.79
N GLY A 311 -8.06 11.42 10.46
CA GLY A 311 -7.79 11.73 11.86
C GLY A 311 -8.19 10.60 12.81
N GLN A 312 -9.34 9.96 12.60
CA GLN A 312 -9.80 8.81 13.40
C GLN A 312 -8.87 7.60 13.24
N ALA A 313 -8.42 7.31 12.02
CA ALA A 313 -7.45 6.24 11.79
C ALA A 313 -6.10 6.54 12.48
N ALA A 314 -5.68 7.80 12.51
CA ALA A 314 -4.50 8.23 13.27
C ALA A 314 -4.70 8.16 14.79
N ALA A 315 -5.87 8.54 15.30
CA ALA A 315 -6.24 8.39 16.70
C ALA A 315 -6.20 6.92 17.13
N ASN A 316 -6.79 6.02 16.35
CA ASN A 316 -6.72 4.58 16.55
C ASN A 316 -5.26 4.08 16.62
N PHE A 317 -4.37 4.59 15.75
CA PHE A 317 -2.94 4.29 15.83
C PHE A 317 -2.33 4.75 17.16
N ILE A 318 -2.64 5.96 17.63
CA ILE A 318 -2.17 6.49 18.92
C ILE A 318 -2.66 5.64 20.10
N HIS A 319 -3.85 5.05 20.02
CA HIS A 319 -4.36 4.18 21.09
C HIS A 319 -3.74 2.78 21.08
N VAL A 320 -3.46 2.22 19.90
CA VAL A 320 -2.95 0.86 19.75
C VAL A 320 -1.42 0.78 19.88
N ASP A 321 -0.70 1.82 19.48
CA ASP A 321 0.76 1.80 19.48
C ASP A 321 1.34 1.74 20.90
N ARG A 322 2.14 0.70 21.12
CA ARG A 322 2.86 0.42 22.38
C ARG A 322 4.31 0.92 22.33
N CYS A 323 4.74 1.49 21.21
CA CYS A 323 6.08 2.05 21.08
C CYS A 323 6.16 3.43 21.74
N ASP A 324 7.23 3.67 22.51
CA ASP A 324 7.56 4.99 23.10
C ASP A 324 7.77 6.09 22.03
N GLU A 325 7.90 5.69 20.76
CA GLU A 325 8.10 6.52 19.56
C GLU A 325 6.84 6.57 18.69
N ALA A 326 5.69 6.98 19.24
CA ALA A 326 4.38 6.83 18.61
C ALA A 326 4.17 7.52 17.22
N LEU A 327 5.20 8.08 16.57
CA LEU A 327 5.05 9.39 15.94
C LEU A 327 5.88 9.70 14.70
N LYS A 328 6.15 8.66 13.92
CA LYS A 328 6.45 8.80 12.48
C LYS A 328 5.25 8.46 11.59
N SER A 329 4.12 8.05 12.18
CA SER A 329 3.01 7.40 11.48
C SER A 329 1.85 8.32 11.11
N VAL A 330 1.68 9.52 11.68
CA VAL A 330 0.52 10.38 11.34
C VAL A 330 0.76 11.26 10.10
N SER A 331 2.01 11.37 9.66
CA SER A 331 2.41 12.10 8.45
C SER A 331 1.70 11.57 7.19
N ASP A 332 1.53 12.44 6.20
CA ASP A 332 1.02 12.11 4.85
C ASP A 332 -0.38 11.47 4.85
N ARG A 333 -1.26 11.90 5.77
CA ARG A 333 -2.63 11.39 5.90
C ARG A 333 -3.70 12.39 5.44
N HIS A 334 -3.31 13.59 5.02
CA HIS A 334 -4.23 14.68 4.69
C HIS A 334 -5.25 14.95 5.81
N VAL A 335 -4.80 14.94 7.07
CA VAL A 335 -5.72 15.08 8.21
C VAL A 335 -6.32 16.48 8.32
N GLY A 336 -5.64 17.51 7.82
CA GLY A 336 -6.05 18.91 7.99
C GLY A 336 -6.32 19.30 9.44
N ASP A 337 -6.96 20.45 9.66
CA ASP A 337 -7.37 20.89 11.00
C ASP A 337 -8.38 19.92 11.64
N GLU A 338 -9.37 19.49 10.88
CA GLU A 338 -10.47 18.66 11.39
C GLU A 338 -9.97 17.31 11.92
N GLY A 339 -9.02 16.67 11.21
CA GLY A 339 -8.39 15.46 11.70
C GLY A 339 -7.37 15.71 12.81
N ALA A 340 -6.66 16.85 12.80
CA ALA A 340 -5.75 17.24 13.89
C ALA A 340 -6.49 17.39 15.24
N LEU A 341 -7.74 17.88 15.23
CA LEU A 341 -8.60 17.93 16.42
C LEU A 341 -8.89 16.53 16.98
N VAL A 342 -9.20 15.57 16.11
CA VAL A 342 -9.44 14.17 16.50
C VAL A 342 -8.17 13.57 17.12
N ILE A 343 -7.02 13.82 16.50
CA ILE A 343 -5.71 13.39 17.01
C ILE A 343 -5.39 14.02 18.37
N ALA A 344 -5.65 15.31 18.54
CA ALA A 344 -5.44 16.01 19.80
C ALA A 344 -6.26 15.39 20.94
N ASN A 345 -7.50 15.00 20.68
CA ASN A 345 -8.33 14.31 21.67
C ASN A 345 -7.75 12.93 22.03
N ALA A 346 -7.29 12.16 21.04
CA ALA A 346 -6.64 10.87 21.29
C ALA A 346 -5.37 11.00 22.14
N LEU A 347 -4.57 12.05 21.90
CA LEU A 347 -3.41 12.38 22.74
C LEU A 347 -3.83 12.69 24.18
N ARG A 348 -4.87 13.50 24.39
CA ARG A 348 -5.38 13.82 25.74
C ARG A 348 -5.86 12.58 26.49
N GLU A 349 -6.51 11.66 25.79
CA GLU A 349 -6.98 10.40 26.35
C GLU A 349 -5.84 9.40 26.65
N ARG A 350 -4.73 9.50 25.93
CA ARG A 350 -3.57 8.64 26.12
C ARG A 350 -2.91 8.94 27.47
N ARG A 351 -2.82 7.90 28.31
CA ARG A 351 -2.21 7.99 29.65
C ARG A 351 -0.68 8.04 29.64
N GLU A 352 -0.05 7.39 28.66
CA GLU A 352 1.40 7.28 28.56
C GLU A 352 1.98 8.45 27.75
N SER A 353 3.04 9.08 28.27
CA SER A 353 3.70 10.19 27.58
C SER A 353 4.35 9.71 26.29
N VAL A 354 4.09 10.40 25.19
CA VAL A 354 4.84 10.23 23.94
C VAL A 354 6.24 10.86 24.06
N ARG A 355 7.25 10.29 23.39
CA ARG A 355 8.63 10.86 23.34
C ARG A 355 8.94 11.63 22.07
N ALA A 356 8.32 11.32 20.95
CA ALA A 356 8.41 12.09 19.71
C ALA A 356 6.98 12.32 19.23
N PHE A 357 6.64 13.42 18.53
CA PHE A 357 5.39 13.67 17.82
C PHE A 357 5.63 14.18 16.38
N GLY A 358 5.24 13.44 15.33
CA GLY A 358 5.36 13.86 13.94
C GLY A 358 4.01 13.86 13.18
N ALA A 359 3.69 14.99 12.54
CA ALA A 359 2.50 15.18 11.69
C ALA A 359 2.83 15.97 10.42
N HIS A 360 3.89 15.58 9.73
CA HIS A 360 4.36 16.22 8.50
C HIS A 360 3.35 16.11 7.36
N HIS A 361 3.34 17.07 6.44
CA HIS A 361 2.59 16.99 5.18
C HIS A 361 1.11 16.63 5.34
N ASN A 362 0.42 17.30 6.26
CA ASN A 362 -0.98 17.00 6.56
C ASN A 362 -1.96 18.13 6.25
N SER A 363 -1.46 19.24 5.68
CA SER A 363 -2.25 20.46 5.45
C SER A 363 -2.92 20.99 6.73
N ILE A 364 -2.23 20.85 7.87
CA ILE A 364 -2.69 21.34 9.17
C ILE A 364 -2.52 22.86 9.20
N GLY A 365 -3.60 23.57 9.53
CA GLY A 365 -3.60 25.02 9.70
C GLY A 365 -3.24 25.44 11.12
N ALA A 366 -3.33 26.74 11.38
CA ALA A 366 -3.07 27.32 12.70
C ALA A 366 -3.92 26.68 13.80
N ARG A 367 -5.22 26.47 13.54
CA ARG A 367 -6.17 25.90 14.52
C ARG A 367 -5.80 24.47 14.90
N GLY A 368 -5.50 23.61 13.92
CA GLY A 368 -5.10 22.23 14.19
C GLY A 368 -3.77 22.15 14.95
N CYS A 369 -2.78 22.98 14.59
CA CYS A 369 -1.49 23.04 15.28
C CYS A 369 -1.63 23.48 16.75
N VAL A 370 -2.45 24.50 17.03
CA VAL A 370 -2.74 24.96 18.39
C VAL A 370 -3.32 23.83 19.24
N GLU A 371 -4.28 23.08 18.71
CA GLU A 371 -4.90 21.96 19.43
C GLU A 371 -3.92 20.83 19.72
N LEU A 372 -3.08 20.46 18.73
CA LEU A 372 -2.03 19.46 18.93
C LEU A 372 -1.02 19.90 19.98
N ALA A 373 -0.53 21.14 19.91
CA ALA A 373 0.42 21.68 20.87
C ALA A 373 -0.17 21.73 22.29
N ASN A 374 -1.44 22.11 22.44
CA ASN A 374 -2.12 22.12 23.74
C ASN A 374 -2.25 20.69 24.31
N ALA A 375 -2.67 19.72 23.50
CA ALA A 375 -2.74 18.32 23.94
C ALA A 375 -1.37 17.77 24.39
N LEU A 376 -0.30 18.12 23.68
CA LEU A 376 1.08 17.77 24.04
C LEU A 376 1.53 18.44 25.35
N LEU A 377 1.08 19.67 25.64
CA LEU A 377 1.40 20.38 26.88
C LEU A 377 0.73 19.76 28.11
N GLU A 378 -0.48 19.21 27.97
CA GLU A 378 -1.28 18.70 29.09
C GLU A 378 -0.66 17.45 29.73
N ASN A 379 -0.46 16.39 28.95
CA ASN A 379 -0.16 15.05 29.49
C ASN A 379 1.19 14.45 29.02
N HIS A 380 1.91 15.12 28.11
CA HIS A 380 3.08 14.52 27.44
C HIS A 380 4.42 15.18 27.80
N ARG A 381 4.75 15.23 29.11
CA ARG A 381 5.97 15.87 29.65
C ARG A 381 7.31 15.25 29.24
N SER A 382 7.29 14.04 28.67
CA SER A 382 8.50 13.35 28.19
C SER A 382 8.75 13.56 26.70
N LEU A 383 8.03 14.48 26.05
CA LEU A 383 8.20 14.83 24.65
C LEU A 383 9.60 15.42 24.40
N ARG A 384 10.33 14.80 23.49
CA ARG A 384 11.68 15.16 23.03
C ARG A 384 11.69 15.70 21.61
N GLU A 385 10.74 15.30 20.78
CA GLU A 385 10.69 15.72 19.38
C GLU A 385 9.26 16.11 19.02
N PHE A 386 9.07 17.28 18.41
CA PHE A 386 7.81 17.64 17.78
C PHE A 386 8.08 18.16 16.37
N ALA A 387 7.38 17.59 15.40
CA ALA A 387 7.70 17.72 14.01
C ALA A 387 6.42 17.94 13.19
N VAL A 388 6.27 19.13 12.61
CA VAL A 388 5.10 19.58 11.85
C VAL A 388 5.50 20.18 10.50
N TYR A 389 6.64 19.74 9.95
CA TYR A 389 7.14 20.18 8.64
C TYR A 389 6.06 20.20 7.55
N ALA A 390 6.11 21.21 6.69
CA ALA A 390 5.28 21.37 5.50
C ALA A 390 3.77 21.27 5.78
N ASN A 391 3.30 22.15 6.66
CA ASN A 391 1.91 22.43 6.94
C ASN A 391 1.63 23.94 6.71
N ASP A 392 0.48 24.45 7.16
CA ASP A 392 0.11 25.87 7.00
C ASP A 392 -0.24 26.49 8.36
N ILE A 393 0.62 26.25 9.36
CA ILE A 393 0.31 26.60 10.76
C ILE A 393 0.35 28.11 11.01
N GLY A 394 1.06 28.87 10.18
CA GLY A 394 1.16 30.33 10.27
C GLY A 394 1.66 30.86 11.62
N VAL A 395 1.41 32.15 11.87
CA VAL A 395 1.88 32.87 13.05
C VAL A 395 1.27 32.33 14.35
N ASP A 396 -0.03 32.01 14.37
CA ASP A 396 -0.69 31.56 15.59
C ASP A 396 -0.32 30.12 15.97
N GLY A 397 -0.09 29.26 14.97
CA GLY A 397 0.55 27.97 15.20
C GLY A 397 1.95 28.13 15.78
N ALA A 398 2.77 29.04 15.23
CA ALA A 398 4.10 29.33 15.75
C ALA A 398 4.11 29.82 17.21
N LYS A 399 3.13 30.66 17.61
CA LYS A 399 2.97 31.05 19.02
C LYS A 399 2.64 29.86 19.92
N ALA A 400 1.88 28.87 19.43
CA ALA A 400 1.65 27.64 20.18
C ALA A 400 2.92 26.79 20.31
N LEU A 401 3.71 26.68 19.23
CA LEU A 401 5.03 26.04 19.27
C LEU A 401 5.98 26.75 20.24
N ALA A 402 5.97 28.09 20.28
CA ALA A 402 6.77 28.88 21.21
C ALA A 402 6.43 28.52 22.68
N ARG A 403 5.15 28.37 23.02
CA ARG A 403 4.75 27.88 24.35
C ARG A 403 5.28 26.48 24.65
N LEU A 404 5.30 25.60 23.65
CA LEU A 404 5.89 24.26 23.78
C LEU A 404 7.38 24.34 24.12
N VAL A 405 8.14 25.16 23.40
CA VAL A 405 9.58 25.40 23.65
C VAL A 405 9.82 25.98 25.05
N GLU A 406 8.96 26.89 25.49
CA GLU A 406 9.09 27.56 26.79
C GLU A 406 8.83 26.60 27.96
N VAL A 407 7.84 25.70 27.84
CA VAL A 407 7.34 24.87 28.94
C VAL A 407 7.96 23.46 28.96
N HIS A 408 8.18 22.82 27.80
CA HIS A 408 8.72 21.46 27.73
C HIS A 408 10.24 21.46 27.78
N GLY A 409 10.80 21.42 28.99
CA GLY A 409 12.25 21.32 29.20
C GLY A 409 12.89 20.02 28.69
N ALA A 410 12.10 19.00 28.32
CA ALA A 410 12.60 17.77 27.71
C ALA A 410 12.69 17.83 26.18
N LEU A 411 12.13 18.86 25.54
CA LEU A 411 12.12 19.00 24.08
C LEU A 411 13.55 19.21 23.57
N GLU A 412 14.01 18.31 22.71
CA GLU A 412 15.33 18.29 22.07
C GLU A 412 15.25 18.79 20.63
N VAL A 413 14.19 18.46 19.90
CA VAL A 413 14.01 18.79 18.47
C VAL A 413 12.64 19.44 18.26
N LEU A 414 12.64 20.61 17.64
CA LEU A 414 11.44 21.22 17.06
C LEU A 414 11.63 21.39 15.56
N ASP A 415 10.85 20.63 14.78
CA ASP A 415 10.78 20.80 13.35
C ASP A 415 9.47 21.52 12.96
N SER A 416 9.64 22.75 12.47
CA SER A 416 8.55 23.60 12.01
C SER A 416 8.85 24.21 10.64
N GLY A 417 9.67 23.55 9.81
CA GLY A 417 9.97 24.04 8.46
C GLY A 417 8.74 24.06 7.55
N GLY A 418 8.71 24.94 6.55
CA GLY A 418 7.69 24.95 5.50
C GLY A 418 6.27 25.32 5.97
N ASN A 419 6.13 26.28 6.88
CA ASN A 419 4.90 26.47 7.67
C ASN A 419 4.32 27.89 7.64
N GLY A 420 4.89 28.79 6.84
CA GLY A 420 4.42 30.18 6.72
C GLY A 420 4.50 30.98 8.04
N ILE A 421 5.44 30.65 8.93
CA ILE A 421 5.55 31.26 10.27
C ILE A 421 5.74 32.79 10.24
N GLY A 422 6.48 33.30 9.25
CA GLY A 422 6.77 34.73 9.11
C GLY A 422 7.63 35.32 10.25
N ASP A 423 7.82 36.63 10.23
CA ASP A 423 8.63 37.34 11.23
C ASP A 423 8.03 37.27 12.63
N ASP A 424 6.72 37.54 12.77
CA ASP A 424 6.05 37.57 14.08
C ASP A 424 6.07 36.20 14.78
N GLY A 425 5.90 35.13 14.02
CA GLY A 425 6.01 33.78 14.57
C GLY A 425 7.43 33.42 14.96
N CYS A 426 8.43 33.85 14.18
CA CYS A 426 9.85 33.68 14.50
C CYS A 426 10.24 34.46 15.77
N VAL A 427 9.74 35.69 15.92
CA VAL A 427 9.92 36.51 17.14
C VAL A 427 9.35 35.79 18.36
N ALA A 428 8.15 35.23 18.27
CA ALA A 428 7.55 34.48 19.38
C ALA A 428 8.42 33.27 19.81
N ILE A 429 8.95 32.52 18.84
CA ILE A 429 9.87 31.40 19.11
C ILE A 429 11.18 31.90 19.73
N ALA A 430 11.75 33.00 19.22
CA ALA A 430 12.96 33.60 19.77
C ALA A 430 12.79 34.04 21.24
N GLU A 431 11.69 34.71 21.56
CA GLU A 431 11.37 35.10 22.93
C GLU A 431 11.22 33.88 23.87
N ALA A 432 10.58 32.81 23.41
CA ALA A 432 10.46 31.57 24.17
C ALA A 432 11.82 30.91 24.43
N ILE A 433 12.74 30.93 23.46
CA ILE A 433 14.11 30.45 23.62
C ILE A 433 14.86 31.26 24.69
N SER A 434 14.74 32.59 24.65
CA SER A 434 15.34 33.47 25.67
C SER A 434 14.80 33.19 27.08
N ARG A 435 13.48 33.03 27.24
CA ARG A 435 12.87 32.74 28.55
C ARG A 435 13.22 31.36 29.10
N SER A 436 13.47 30.39 28.22
CA SER A 436 13.72 28.99 28.60
C SER A 436 15.21 28.62 28.62
N VAL A 437 16.12 29.59 28.52
CA VAL A 437 17.56 29.39 28.30
C VAL A 437 18.24 28.36 29.23
N ASN A 438 17.85 28.33 30.51
CA ASN A 438 18.44 27.44 31.53
C ASN A 438 17.70 26.11 31.70
N ALA A 439 16.47 26.00 31.19
CA ALA A 439 15.60 24.83 31.39
C ALA A 439 15.41 24.01 30.11
N SER A 440 15.62 24.62 28.94
CA SER A 440 15.40 24.02 27.63
C SER A 440 16.54 23.09 27.23
N ARG A 441 16.18 21.85 26.85
CA ARG A 441 17.08 20.88 26.20
C ARG A 441 17.09 20.98 24.68
N LEU A 442 16.51 22.04 24.10
CA LEU A 442 16.42 22.18 22.65
C LEU A 442 17.82 22.20 22.03
N ILE A 443 18.15 21.20 21.24
CA ILE A 443 19.43 21.10 20.53
C ILE A 443 19.26 21.39 19.05
N GLU A 444 18.05 21.22 18.50
CA GLU A 444 17.80 21.33 17.07
C GLU A 444 16.49 22.06 16.78
N LEU A 445 16.57 23.07 15.90
CA LEU A 445 15.45 23.91 15.53
C LEU A 445 15.37 24.05 14.00
N HIS A 446 14.22 23.70 13.43
CA HIS A 446 13.95 23.87 12.00
C HIS A 446 12.92 24.97 11.76
N LEU A 447 13.38 26.01 11.06
CA LEU A 447 12.64 27.21 10.67
C LEU A 447 12.82 27.50 9.17
N ASP A 448 13.32 26.56 8.38
CA ASP A 448 13.47 26.70 6.93
C ASP A 448 12.11 26.87 6.23
N HIS A 449 12.10 27.52 5.06
CA HIS A 449 10.93 27.73 4.22
C HIS A 449 9.72 28.36 4.94
N ASN A 450 9.95 29.38 5.77
CA ASN A 450 8.92 30.00 6.61
C ASN A 450 8.63 31.46 6.29
N SER A 451 9.16 31.98 5.19
CA SER A 451 9.04 33.40 4.83
C SER A 451 9.53 34.36 5.93
N ILE A 452 10.55 33.96 6.68
CA ILE A 452 11.19 34.79 7.71
C ILE A 452 12.11 35.80 7.03
N SER A 453 12.02 37.07 7.40
CA SER A 453 12.91 38.11 6.89
C SER A 453 14.05 38.40 7.88
N ASN A 454 14.89 39.38 7.53
CA ASN A 454 15.90 39.90 8.44
C ASN A 454 15.34 40.40 9.79
N ILE A 455 14.04 40.75 9.88
CA ILE A 455 13.41 41.20 11.13
C ILE A 455 13.32 40.04 12.12
N GLY A 456 12.65 38.94 11.75
CA GLY A 456 12.53 37.75 12.59
C GLY A 456 13.90 37.12 12.87
N ALA A 457 14.76 37.06 11.85
CA ALA A 457 16.12 36.54 11.98
C ALA A 457 16.99 37.30 13.01
N ARG A 458 16.82 38.62 13.14
CA ARG A 458 17.53 39.41 14.17
C ARG A 458 17.05 39.11 15.58
N ALA A 459 15.74 38.90 15.77
CA ALA A 459 15.20 38.47 17.06
C ALA A 459 15.76 37.11 17.46
N LEU A 460 15.76 36.16 16.50
CA LEU A 460 16.34 34.84 16.70
C LEU A 460 17.84 34.92 17.05
N LEU A 461 18.60 35.76 16.36
CA LEU A 461 20.04 35.94 16.64
C LEU A 461 20.31 36.40 18.07
N SER A 462 19.54 37.36 18.58
CA SER A 462 19.66 37.82 19.97
C SER A 462 19.41 36.68 20.96
N ALA A 463 18.34 35.91 20.75
CA ALA A 463 18.01 34.76 21.61
C ALA A 463 19.10 33.67 21.59
N LEU A 464 19.68 33.37 20.41
CA LEU A 464 20.76 32.40 20.29
C LEU A 464 22.06 32.86 20.94
N ARG A 465 22.38 34.16 20.91
CA ARG A 465 23.53 34.72 21.63
C ARG A 465 23.36 34.60 23.14
N GLU A 466 22.18 34.88 23.67
CA GLU A 466 21.87 34.66 25.09
C GLU A 466 22.03 33.19 25.48
N ARG A 467 21.52 32.28 24.62
CA ARG A 467 21.63 30.84 24.82
C ARG A 467 23.06 30.33 24.77
N GLN A 468 23.88 30.84 23.85
CA GLN A 468 25.30 30.55 23.75
C GLN A 468 26.06 31.08 24.98
N ALA A 469 25.77 32.30 25.44
CA ALA A 469 26.37 32.89 26.63
C ALA A 469 26.04 32.13 27.92
N ALA A 470 24.85 31.52 27.99
CA ALA A 470 24.43 30.65 29.08
C ALA A 470 25.08 29.23 29.04
N GLY A 471 25.93 28.95 28.05
CA GLY A 471 26.60 27.65 27.90
C GLY A 471 25.69 26.54 27.37
N ASN A 472 24.55 26.90 26.76
CA ASN A 472 23.57 25.95 26.24
C ASN A 472 23.30 26.17 24.72
N PRO A 473 24.30 26.38 23.85
CA PRO A 473 24.04 26.72 22.45
C PRO A 473 23.20 25.66 21.73
N LEU A 474 22.42 26.07 20.72
CA LEU A 474 21.82 25.10 19.80
C LEU A 474 22.93 24.34 19.07
N ARG A 475 22.70 23.04 18.85
CA ARG A 475 23.57 22.22 18.00
C ARG A 475 23.30 22.52 16.53
N THR A 476 22.04 22.64 16.15
CA THR A 476 21.65 22.77 14.74
C THR A 476 20.46 23.70 14.58
N LEU A 477 20.55 24.52 13.53
CA LEU A 477 19.54 25.49 13.14
C LEU A 477 19.36 25.40 11.62
N TRP A 478 18.14 25.12 11.18
CA TRP A 478 17.74 25.13 9.78
C TRP A 478 16.95 26.40 9.49
N ILE A 479 17.45 27.26 8.60
CA ILE A 479 16.86 28.58 8.28
C ILE A 479 16.82 28.86 6.77
N ASN A 480 17.12 27.87 5.93
CA ASN A 480 17.17 28.07 4.47
C ASN A 480 15.78 28.32 3.89
N GLY A 481 15.69 28.86 2.67
CA GLY A 481 14.39 29.14 2.05
C GLY A 481 13.62 30.28 2.72
N ASN A 482 14.31 31.11 3.51
CA ASN A 482 13.80 32.34 4.10
C ASN A 482 14.41 33.57 3.40
N GLN A 483 13.88 34.74 3.70
CA GLN A 483 14.27 36.04 3.13
C GLN A 483 15.35 36.70 4.01
N ILE A 484 16.40 35.94 4.34
CA ILE A 484 17.49 36.33 5.22
C ILE A 484 18.73 36.59 4.38
N ASP A 485 19.44 37.69 4.62
CA ASP A 485 20.71 37.94 3.93
C ASP A 485 21.84 37.00 4.41
N ASP A 486 22.80 36.73 3.53
CA ASP A 486 23.89 35.78 3.79
C ASP A 486 24.74 36.14 5.03
N THR A 487 24.86 37.43 5.33
CA THR A 487 25.65 37.90 6.48
C THR A 487 24.96 37.52 7.78
N LEU A 488 23.67 37.79 7.87
CA LEU A 488 22.85 37.46 9.03
C LEU A 488 22.67 35.94 9.20
N ALA A 489 22.50 35.21 8.10
CA ALA A 489 22.44 33.74 8.12
C ALA A 489 23.74 33.11 8.67
N ARG A 490 24.90 33.69 8.32
CA ARG A 490 26.20 33.27 8.87
C ARG A 490 26.28 33.57 10.37
N GLU A 491 25.91 34.77 10.81
CA GLU A 491 25.92 35.14 12.24
C GLU A 491 25.02 34.22 13.09
N LEU A 492 23.83 33.87 12.58
CA LEU A 492 22.94 32.90 13.21
C LEU A 492 23.60 31.53 13.37
N THR A 493 24.29 31.09 12.32
CA THR A 493 24.98 29.80 12.29
C THR A 493 26.18 29.74 13.24
N GLU A 494 26.92 30.85 13.39
CA GLU A 494 28.06 30.98 14.30
C GLU A 494 27.66 30.93 15.79
N CYS A 495 26.39 31.23 16.11
CA CYS A 495 25.87 31.11 17.48
C CYS A 495 25.60 29.64 17.88
N CYS A 496 25.56 28.72 16.92
CA CYS A 496 25.42 27.28 17.19
C CYS A 496 26.76 26.68 17.64
N SER A 497 26.74 25.56 18.37
CA SER A 497 27.96 24.89 18.82
C SER A 497 28.84 24.44 17.64
N GLY A 498 30.07 24.94 17.54
CA GLY A 498 31.06 24.52 16.54
C GLY A 498 31.76 23.19 16.86
N THR A 499 31.57 22.64 18.07
CA THR A 499 32.04 21.30 18.46
C THR A 499 30.90 20.31 18.30
N TYR A 500 30.80 19.73 17.10
CA TYR A 500 29.92 18.61 16.85
C TYR A 500 30.57 17.33 17.42
N VAL A 501 30.30 17.01 18.70
CA VAL A 501 30.65 15.69 19.24
C VAL A 501 29.61 14.70 18.74
N HIS A 502 29.94 14.04 17.64
CA HIS A 502 29.12 12.97 17.09
C HIS A 502 29.18 11.74 18.01
N ASP A 503 28.06 11.40 18.68
CA ASP A 503 27.89 10.13 19.40
C ASP A 503 27.73 8.96 18.40
N VAL A 504 28.77 8.70 17.61
CA VAL A 504 28.77 7.65 16.58
C VAL A 504 28.67 6.27 17.23
N GLU A 505 29.40 6.06 18.33
CA GLU A 505 29.41 4.81 19.06
C GLU A 505 28.05 4.51 19.69
N GLY A 506 27.39 5.50 20.30
CA GLY A 506 26.04 5.32 20.81
C GLY A 506 25.00 5.05 19.72
N VAL A 507 25.15 5.64 18.52
CA VAL A 507 24.28 5.29 17.36
C VAL A 507 24.42 3.81 16.99
N ILE A 508 25.66 3.31 16.88
CA ILE A 508 25.93 1.91 16.55
C ILE A 508 25.37 1.00 17.66
N ASN A 509 25.65 1.32 18.92
CA ASN A 509 25.21 0.53 20.07
C ASN A 509 23.68 0.47 20.19
N ARG A 510 22.96 1.56 19.92
CA ARG A 510 21.50 1.57 19.91
C ARG A 510 20.92 0.65 18.84
N ALA A 511 21.48 0.65 17.63
CA ALA A 511 21.02 -0.23 16.57
C ALA A 511 21.31 -1.72 16.83
N MET A 512 22.39 -2.04 17.54
CA MET A 512 22.71 -3.41 17.94
C MET A 512 21.85 -3.91 19.11
N ASN A 513 21.50 -3.02 20.04
CA ASN A 513 20.79 -3.37 21.28
C ASN A 513 19.26 -3.20 21.19
N SER A 514 18.72 -2.72 20.08
CA SER A 514 17.27 -2.59 19.86
C SER A 514 16.59 -3.97 19.76
N ARG A 515 15.29 -4.02 20.08
CA ARG A 515 14.55 -5.28 20.26
C ARG A 515 13.96 -5.76 18.92
N GLY A 516 14.82 -6.15 17.99
CA GLY A 516 14.37 -6.74 16.72
C GLY A 516 14.25 -8.26 16.78
N SER A 517 13.05 -8.80 16.61
CA SER A 517 12.87 -10.25 16.39
C SER A 517 13.17 -10.62 14.93
N ALA A 518 14.01 -11.64 14.72
CA ALA A 518 14.17 -12.26 13.41
C ALA A 518 12.83 -12.83 12.92
N PRO A 519 12.59 -12.90 11.59
CA PRO A 519 11.39 -13.53 11.06
C PRO A 519 11.31 -14.97 11.54
N THR A 520 10.12 -15.38 11.98
CA THR A 520 9.90 -16.74 12.46
C THR A 520 9.97 -17.73 11.31
N GLU A 521 10.31 -19.00 11.59
CA GLU A 521 10.32 -20.06 10.58
C GLU A 521 8.96 -20.16 9.83
N GLU A 522 7.85 -19.85 10.50
CA GLU A 522 6.54 -19.78 9.87
C GLU A 522 6.47 -18.68 8.80
N MET A 523 6.97 -17.47 9.08
CA MET A 523 7.00 -16.37 8.11
C MET A 523 7.86 -16.72 6.90
N ILE A 524 8.98 -17.43 7.13
CA ILE A 524 9.85 -17.96 6.08
C ILE A 524 9.08 -18.92 5.17
N LEU A 525 8.40 -19.90 5.76
CA LEU A 525 7.61 -20.88 5.02
C LEU A 525 6.44 -20.25 4.25
N VAL A 526 5.81 -19.20 4.81
CA VAL A 526 4.77 -18.43 4.10
C VAL A 526 5.35 -17.73 2.88
N ALA A 527 6.52 -17.09 3.00
CA ALA A 527 7.19 -16.45 1.88
C ALA A 527 7.55 -17.46 0.77
N GLU A 528 8.01 -18.65 1.13
CA GLU A 528 8.32 -19.72 0.17
C GLU A 528 7.07 -20.26 -0.54
N ARG A 529 5.94 -20.36 0.17
CA ARG A 529 4.65 -20.71 -0.45
C ARG A 529 4.17 -19.63 -1.41
N GLU A 530 4.34 -18.36 -1.05
CA GLU A 530 4.03 -17.19 -1.89
C GLU A 530 4.87 -17.22 -3.17
N ALA A 531 6.18 -17.44 -3.04
CA ALA A 531 7.10 -17.61 -4.17
C ALA A 531 6.69 -18.76 -5.08
N ALA A 532 6.40 -19.93 -4.51
CA ALA A 532 5.96 -21.10 -5.27
C ALA A 532 4.61 -20.88 -5.98
N ALA A 533 3.69 -20.13 -5.38
CA ALA A 533 2.43 -19.77 -6.01
C ALA A 533 2.64 -18.82 -7.19
N ALA A 534 3.50 -17.80 -7.04
CA ALA A 534 3.85 -16.87 -8.10
C ALA A 534 4.52 -17.56 -9.30
N SER A 535 5.44 -18.50 -9.03
CA SER A 535 6.11 -19.28 -10.07
C SER A 535 5.19 -20.25 -10.82
N ARG A 536 4.05 -20.66 -10.23
CA ARG A 536 3.08 -21.55 -10.88
C ARG A 536 2.05 -20.83 -11.76
N MET A 537 1.99 -19.50 -11.74
CA MET A 537 1.02 -18.77 -12.56
C MET A 537 1.33 -18.93 -14.06
N ARG A 538 0.31 -19.32 -14.84
CA ARG A 538 0.44 -19.48 -16.31
C ARG A 538 0.75 -18.12 -16.95
N GLY A 539 1.79 -18.07 -17.81
CA GLY A 539 2.22 -16.84 -18.49
C GLY A 539 3.08 -15.89 -17.64
N SER A 540 3.66 -16.38 -16.54
CA SER A 540 4.56 -15.59 -15.69
C SER A 540 5.97 -15.51 -16.28
N ASP A 541 6.42 -14.31 -16.64
CA ASP A 541 7.81 -14.03 -17.06
C ASP A 541 8.78 -13.91 -15.86
N SER A 542 8.63 -14.74 -14.81
CA SER A 542 9.42 -14.63 -13.58
C SER A 542 10.25 -15.87 -13.25
N SER A 543 11.41 -15.66 -12.63
CA SER A 543 12.29 -16.74 -12.16
C SER A 543 11.83 -17.28 -10.81
N THR A 544 11.96 -18.60 -10.63
CA THR A 544 11.71 -19.22 -9.31
C THR A 544 12.63 -18.64 -8.24
N LEU A 545 13.93 -18.53 -8.50
CA LEU A 545 14.88 -17.92 -7.57
C LEU A 545 14.55 -16.43 -7.32
N ALA A 546 14.16 -15.68 -8.34
CA ALA A 546 13.77 -14.28 -8.18
C ALA A 546 12.54 -14.10 -7.28
N ASN A 547 11.52 -14.95 -7.44
CA ASN A 547 10.34 -14.94 -6.59
C ASN A 547 10.68 -15.30 -5.14
N ARG A 548 11.55 -16.29 -4.94
CA ARG A 548 12.04 -16.62 -3.59
C ARG A 548 12.78 -15.45 -2.96
N ILE A 549 13.78 -14.88 -3.64
CA ILE A 549 14.53 -13.70 -3.17
C ILE A 549 13.57 -12.55 -2.80
N ALA A 550 12.63 -12.21 -3.69
CA ALA A 550 11.67 -11.14 -3.46
C ALA A 550 10.78 -11.42 -2.24
N ALA A 551 10.24 -12.63 -2.11
CA ALA A 551 9.40 -13.01 -0.98
C ALA A 551 10.14 -12.97 0.36
N ARG A 552 11.41 -13.41 0.39
CA ARG A 552 12.27 -13.34 1.59
C ARG A 552 12.54 -11.89 2.00
N VAL A 553 12.85 -11.01 1.03
CA VAL A 553 12.99 -9.56 1.27
C VAL A 553 11.68 -8.95 1.79
N GLY A 554 10.52 -9.37 1.25
CA GLY A 554 9.20 -8.93 1.71
C GLY A 554 8.87 -9.35 3.14
N ALA A 555 9.21 -10.58 3.50
CA ALA A 555 9.02 -11.08 4.86
C ALA A 555 9.85 -10.30 5.88
N GLU A 556 11.12 -10.05 5.58
CA GLU A 556 11.99 -9.22 6.44
C GLU A 556 11.50 -7.76 6.50
N TYR A 557 11.11 -7.17 5.37
CA TYR A 557 10.56 -5.81 5.36
C TYR A 557 9.31 -5.69 6.23
N ARG A 558 8.35 -6.62 6.12
CA ARG A 558 7.13 -6.60 6.94
C ARG A 558 7.42 -6.85 8.42
N SER A 559 8.43 -7.65 8.74
CA SER A 559 8.86 -7.94 10.12
C SER A 559 9.55 -6.74 10.77
N ARG A 560 10.51 -6.14 10.05
CA ARG A 560 11.42 -5.10 10.58
C ARG A 560 10.87 -3.69 10.44
N CYS A 561 9.96 -3.47 9.49
CA CYS A 561 9.43 -2.16 9.13
C CYS A 561 7.89 -2.15 9.15
N SER A 562 7.26 -2.84 10.11
CA SER A 562 5.80 -3.06 10.14
C SER A 562 4.98 -1.77 10.11
N ALA A 563 5.38 -0.75 10.89
CA ALA A 563 4.73 0.55 10.92
C ALA A 563 4.83 1.28 9.56
N HIS A 564 6.03 1.29 8.98
CA HIS A 564 6.25 1.92 7.67
C HIS A 564 5.57 1.16 6.52
N ALA A 565 5.56 -0.18 6.57
CA ALA A 565 4.82 -1.02 5.64
C ALA A 565 3.30 -0.77 5.74
N ALA A 566 2.80 -0.44 6.94
CA ALA A 566 1.41 -0.05 7.16
C ALA A 566 1.10 1.36 6.61
N ALA A 567 2.02 2.31 6.81
CA ALA A 567 1.85 3.72 6.47
C ALA A 567 1.96 3.99 4.96
N THR A 568 2.94 3.38 4.29
CA THR A 568 3.26 3.70 2.88
C THR A 568 2.32 3.07 1.85
N ARG A 569 1.28 2.32 2.27
CA ARG A 569 0.20 1.79 1.41
C ARG A 569 0.71 1.11 0.12
N GLY A 570 1.90 0.52 0.16
CA GLY A 570 2.53 -0.13 -0.98
C GLY A 570 3.07 0.81 -2.08
N THR A 571 3.45 2.05 -1.77
CA THR A 571 4.10 2.95 -2.76
C THR A 571 5.61 3.05 -2.61
N ALA A 572 6.16 2.55 -1.50
CA ALA A 572 7.58 2.60 -1.18
C ALA A 572 8.46 1.81 -2.18
N VAL A 573 9.64 2.35 -2.48
CA VAL A 573 10.69 1.61 -3.19
C VAL A 573 11.53 0.88 -2.16
N ILE A 574 11.65 -0.44 -2.33
CA ILE A 574 12.32 -1.34 -1.40
C ILE A 574 13.44 -2.06 -2.14
N ALA A 575 14.59 -2.18 -1.51
CA ALA A 575 15.70 -2.97 -1.99
C ALA A 575 16.23 -3.87 -0.87
N GLY A 576 16.71 -5.05 -1.24
CA GLY A 576 17.30 -5.99 -0.31
C GLY A 576 18.52 -6.65 -0.92
N ILE A 577 19.55 -6.90 -0.12
CA ILE A 577 20.69 -7.71 -0.52
C ILE A 577 20.57 -9.05 0.19
N VAL A 578 20.62 -10.14 -0.58
CA VAL A 578 20.38 -11.51 -0.10
C VAL A 578 21.61 -12.37 -0.39
N ALA A 579 22.07 -13.13 0.60
CA ALA A 579 23.02 -14.21 0.42
C ALA A 579 22.28 -15.50 0.10
N GLN A 580 22.80 -16.24 -0.87
CA GLN A 580 22.44 -17.63 -1.11
C GLN A 580 23.62 -18.53 -0.74
N ASN A 581 23.42 -19.46 0.18
CA ASN A 581 24.37 -20.53 0.49
C ASN A 581 24.00 -21.78 -0.32
N VAL A 582 24.80 -22.13 -1.32
CA VAL A 582 24.51 -23.27 -2.22
C VAL A 582 24.68 -24.63 -1.55
N ASN A 583 25.32 -24.68 -0.37
CA ASN A 583 25.47 -25.91 0.42
C ASN A 583 24.27 -26.17 1.35
N GLU A 584 23.37 -25.21 1.49
CA GLU A 584 22.15 -25.35 2.29
C GLU A 584 20.94 -25.70 1.41
N ASN A 585 19.97 -26.39 2.00
CA ASN A 585 18.73 -26.75 1.31
C ASN A 585 17.65 -25.68 1.52
N GLU A 586 16.73 -25.57 0.56
CA GLU A 586 15.52 -24.77 0.71
C GLU A 586 14.75 -25.22 1.97
N PRO A 587 14.25 -24.29 2.80
CA PRO A 587 14.16 -22.84 2.60
C PRO A 587 15.30 -22.01 3.24
N ARG A 588 16.36 -22.65 3.75
CA ARG A 588 17.39 -21.99 4.57
C ARG A 588 18.56 -21.41 3.77
N ASP A 589 18.70 -21.83 2.53
CA ASP A 589 19.69 -21.34 1.58
C ASP A 589 19.71 -19.81 1.40
N LEU A 590 18.58 -19.11 1.60
CA LEU A 590 18.49 -17.65 1.45
C LEU A 590 18.48 -16.90 2.79
N THR A 591 19.42 -15.96 2.95
CA THR A 591 19.51 -15.03 4.10
C THR A 591 19.51 -13.58 3.62
N VAL A 592 18.59 -12.75 4.11
CA VAL A 592 18.58 -11.31 3.81
C VAL A 592 19.67 -10.62 4.64
N LEU A 593 20.69 -10.08 3.96
CA LEU A 593 21.84 -9.43 4.58
C LEU A 593 21.56 -7.98 4.94
N SER A 594 20.75 -7.29 4.15
CA SER A 594 20.39 -5.89 4.38
C SER A 594 19.14 -5.48 3.64
N LEU A 595 18.48 -4.45 4.17
CA LEU A 595 17.30 -3.82 3.61
C LEU A 595 17.51 -2.31 3.48
N GLY A 596 16.90 -1.73 2.45
CA GLY A 596 16.81 -0.30 2.25
C GLY A 596 15.45 0.08 1.70
N VAL A 597 14.90 1.19 2.18
CA VAL A 597 13.61 1.75 1.72
C VAL A 597 13.79 3.26 1.57
N GLY A 598 13.39 3.81 0.43
CA GLY A 598 13.46 5.25 0.20
C GLY A 598 13.60 5.66 -1.26
N THR A 599 13.24 6.91 -1.54
CA THR A 599 13.17 7.49 -2.90
C THR A 599 13.83 8.87 -3.02
N LYS A 600 14.41 9.39 -1.94
CA LYS A 600 14.90 10.77 -1.84
C LYS A 600 16.42 10.84 -1.78
N PHE A 601 16.94 12.05 -1.97
CA PHE A 601 18.34 12.41 -1.79
C PHE A 601 18.40 13.87 -1.31
N VAL A 602 19.55 14.28 -0.77
CA VAL A 602 19.71 15.62 -0.22
C VAL A 602 19.66 16.68 -1.32
N PRO A 603 18.68 17.61 -1.31
CA PRO A 603 18.55 18.70 -2.29
C PRO A 603 19.75 19.66 -2.29
N GLY A 604 19.91 20.44 -3.35
CA GLY A 604 21.08 21.31 -3.52
C GLY A 604 21.19 22.46 -2.52
N ASP A 605 20.07 23.08 -2.19
CA ASP A 605 19.91 24.08 -1.14
C ASP A 605 20.25 23.50 0.25
N VAL A 606 19.74 22.31 0.58
CA VAL A 606 20.10 21.61 1.82
C VAL A 606 21.59 21.27 1.85
N ALA A 607 22.13 20.75 0.75
CA ALA A 607 23.53 20.39 0.66
C ALA A 607 24.47 21.61 0.78
N ALA A 608 24.10 22.74 0.19
CA ALA A 608 24.85 23.99 0.32
C ALA A 608 24.84 24.50 1.76
N ALA A 609 23.71 24.41 2.46
CA ALA A 609 23.61 24.81 3.86
C ALA A 609 24.44 23.93 4.81
N ILE A 610 24.53 22.62 4.54
CA ILE A 610 25.41 21.73 5.28
C ILE A 610 26.89 22.03 4.95
N GLY A 611 27.21 22.23 3.67
CA GLY A 611 28.59 22.42 3.18
C GLY A 611 29.21 23.79 3.45
N ASN A 612 28.41 24.85 3.62
CA ASN A 612 28.88 26.21 3.92
C ASN A 612 29.34 26.38 5.39
N ARG A 613 29.12 25.38 6.24
CA ARG A 613 29.68 25.38 7.60
C ARG A 613 31.15 24.96 7.54
N ALA A 614 32.02 25.66 8.27
CA ALA A 614 33.47 25.43 8.29
C ALA A 614 33.90 24.03 8.82
N ASP A 615 32.95 23.15 9.15
CA ASP A 615 33.18 21.84 9.73
C ASP A 615 32.77 20.71 8.77
N ALA A 616 33.77 20.04 8.19
CA ALA A 616 33.58 18.88 7.34
C ALA A 616 32.89 17.70 8.06
N SER A 617 32.91 17.65 9.40
CA SER A 617 32.29 16.57 10.18
C SER A 617 30.77 16.50 9.99
N LEU A 618 30.12 17.66 9.81
CA LEU A 618 28.68 17.74 9.63
C LEU A 618 28.24 17.15 8.29
N TRP A 619 28.94 17.45 7.20
CA TRP A 619 28.65 16.85 5.88
C TRP A 619 28.79 15.32 5.91
N ASP A 620 29.64 14.79 6.79
CA ASP A 620 29.89 13.36 6.97
C ASP A 620 28.79 12.66 7.80
N ALA A 621 28.05 13.41 8.62
CA ALA A 621 26.94 12.92 9.44
C ALA A 621 25.62 12.72 8.68
N HIS A 622 25.46 13.32 7.51
CA HIS A 622 24.24 13.21 6.69
C HIS A 622 24.33 12.09 5.65
N VAL A 623 23.19 11.47 5.36
CA VAL A 623 23.03 10.53 4.24
C VAL A 623 22.68 11.30 2.98
N HIS A 624 23.62 11.36 2.02
CA HIS A 624 23.44 12.18 0.82
C HIS A 624 22.45 11.59 -0.19
N ASP A 625 22.30 10.27 -0.21
CA ASP A 625 21.37 9.58 -1.10
C ASP A 625 20.69 8.43 -0.36
N SER A 626 19.38 8.55 -0.24
CA SER A 626 18.51 7.71 0.55
C SER A 626 17.65 6.79 -0.32
N HIS A 627 18.05 6.56 -1.56
CA HIS A 627 17.41 5.56 -2.40
C HIS A 627 17.60 4.15 -1.81
N ALA A 628 16.56 3.34 -1.92
CA ALA A 628 16.51 1.98 -1.37
C ALA A 628 17.76 1.15 -1.70
N GLU A 629 18.22 1.14 -2.95
CA GLU A 629 19.37 0.36 -3.40
C GLU A 629 20.67 0.85 -2.74
N VAL A 630 20.78 2.16 -2.51
CA VAL A 630 21.92 2.79 -1.86
C VAL A 630 21.94 2.42 -0.39
N LEU A 631 20.80 2.50 0.29
CA LEU A 631 20.67 2.15 1.71
C LEU A 631 20.93 0.67 1.95
N ALA A 632 20.36 -0.22 1.13
CA ALA A 632 20.62 -1.66 1.20
C ALA A 632 22.11 -1.95 1.06
N ARG A 633 22.80 -1.33 0.10
CA ARG A 633 24.26 -1.45 -0.02
C ARG A 633 24.98 -0.96 1.23
N ARG A 634 24.60 0.19 1.79
CA ARG A 634 25.26 0.75 2.98
C ARG A 634 25.07 -0.13 4.20
N GLY A 635 23.89 -0.75 4.36
CA GLY A 635 23.66 -1.80 5.36
C GLY A 635 24.59 -3.00 5.18
N LEU A 636 24.80 -3.47 3.94
CA LEU A 636 25.78 -4.53 3.65
C LEU A 636 27.20 -4.12 4.07
N LEU A 637 27.62 -2.87 3.84
CA LEU A 637 28.95 -2.42 4.27
C LEU A 637 29.11 -2.51 5.80
N ARG A 638 28.09 -2.13 6.57
CA ARG A 638 28.10 -2.26 8.04
C ARG A 638 28.25 -3.71 8.47
N LEU A 639 27.52 -4.62 7.82
CA LEU A 639 27.65 -6.06 8.04
C LEU A 639 29.07 -6.55 7.73
N LEU A 640 29.64 -6.16 6.59
CA LEU A 640 30.98 -6.59 6.19
C LEU A 640 32.07 -6.10 7.15
N TYR A 641 31.96 -4.89 7.70
CA TYR A 641 32.87 -4.42 8.74
C TYR A 641 32.82 -5.31 9.99
N ARG A 642 31.61 -5.68 10.43
CA ARG A 642 31.43 -6.55 11.60
C ARG A 642 31.89 -7.99 11.34
N GLU A 643 31.64 -8.54 10.16
CA GLU A 643 32.11 -9.86 9.75
C GLU A 643 33.65 -9.91 9.70
N LEU A 644 34.29 -8.86 9.17
CA LEU A 644 35.75 -8.73 9.21
C LEU A 644 36.28 -8.61 10.64
N GLU A 645 35.64 -7.81 11.48
CA GLU A 645 36.05 -7.66 12.87
C GLU A 645 35.92 -8.98 13.64
N SER A 646 34.85 -9.76 13.42
CA SER A 646 34.70 -11.12 13.94
C SER A 646 35.81 -12.04 13.44
N LEU A 647 36.11 -12.02 12.14
CA LEU A 647 37.20 -12.82 11.56
C LEU A 647 38.57 -12.45 12.16
N VAL A 648 38.82 -11.15 12.38
CA VAL A 648 40.06 -10.65 12.98
C VAL A 648 40.12 -10.94 14.48
N ARG A 649 39.02 -10.91 15.23
CA ARG A 649 39.04 -11.13 16.69
C ARG A 649 38.94 -12.61 17.05
N ALA A 650 37.97 -13.31 16.48
CA ALA A 650 37.60 -14.68 16.82
C ALA A 650 38.13 -15.72 15.82
N GLY A 651 38.60 -15.31 14.64
CA GLY A 651 39.01 -16.26 13.58
C GLY A 651 37.85 -16.85 12.79
N GLU A 652 36.62 -16.38 13.02
CA GLU A 652 35.40 -16.92 12.40
C GLU A 652 34.53 -15.82 11.79
N SER A 653 33.96 -16.10 10.63
CA SER A 653 32.95 -15.29 9.95
C SER A 653 31.89 -16.18 9.32
N THR A 654 30.66 -15.68 9.28
CA THR A 654 29.52 -16.34 8.65
C THR A 654 29.68 -16.35 7.13
N PHE A 655 30.09 -15.22 6.55
CA PHE A 655 30.07 -15.01 5.09
C PHE A 655 31.45 -14.86 4.44
N LEU A 656 32.51 -14.61 5.22
CA LEU A 656 33.84 -14.30 4.72
C LEU A 656 34.87 -15.39 5.06
N GLU A 657 35.88 -15.53 4.21
CA GLU A 657 37.04 -16.41 4.43
C GLU A 657 38.33 -15.77 3.92
N HIS A 658 39.47 -16.22 4.45
CA HIS A 658 40.77 -15.83 3.93
C HIS A 658 41.02 -16.46 2.56
N ASN A 659 41.46 -15.67 1.59
CA ASN A 659 41.91 -16.16 0.30
C ASN A 659 43.43 -16.45 0.32
N ALA A 660 43.91 -17.22 -0.67
CA ALA A 660 45.32 -17.59 -0.85
C ALA A 660 46.26 -16.39 -1.03
N THR A 661 45.73 -15.22 -1.40
CA THR A 661 46.44 -13.94 -1.60
C THR A 661 46.64 -13.13 -0.30
N GLY A 662 46.14 -13.64 0.83
CA GLY A 662 46.20 -12.97 2.14
C GLY A 662 45.14 -11.88 2.33
N THR A 663 44.25 -11.68 1.36
CA THR A 663 43.03 -10.85 1.50
C THR A 663 41.84 -11.70 1.94
N VAL A 664 40.71 -11.06 2.20
CA VAL A 664 39.45 -11.71 2.54
C VAL A 664 38.52 -11.74 1.32
N ALA A 665 37.78 -12.82 1.12
CA ALA A 665 36.76 -12.94 0.09
C ALA A 665 35.46 -13.47 0.69
N LEU A 666 34.37 -13.44 -0.08
CA LEU A 666 33.19 -14.23 0.25
C LEU A 666 33.54 -15.72 0.20
N LYS A 667 32.94 -16.51 1.09
CA LYS A 667 33.03 -17.97 1.03
C LYS A 667 32.57 -18.47 -0.34
N ARG A 668 33.23 -19.52 -0.84
CA ARG A 668 33.03 -20.05 -2.21
C ARG A 668 31.61 -20.52 -2.50
N ASP A 669 30.89 -20.94 -1.47
CA ASP A 669 29.51 -21.40 -1.49
C ASP A 669 28.47 -20.29 -1.28
N VAL A 670 28.91 -19.04 -1.07
CA VAL A 670 28.03 -17.90 -0.85
C VAL A 670 27.98 -17.01 -2.08
N THR A 671 26.78 -16.79 -2.63
CA THR A 671 26.52 -15.79 -3.67
C THR A 671 25.63 -14.66 -3.17
N ILE A 672 25.83 -13.44 -3.70
CA ILE A 672 25.04 -12.27 -3.31
C ILE A 672 24.13 -11.81 -4.45
N HIS A 673 22.88 -11.52 -4.10
CA HIS A 673 21.81 -11.12 -5.01
C HIS A 673 21.24 -9.78 -4.55
N LEU A 674 20.99 -8.86 -5.49
CA LEU A 674 20.29 -7.61 -5.21
C LEU A 674 18.83 -7.73 -5.66
N TYR A 675 17.88 -7.38 -4.82
CA TYR A 675 16.49 -7.17 -5.17
C TYR A 675 16.15 -5.68 -5.14
N VAL A 676 15.34 -5.22 -6.11
CA VAL A 676 14.75 -3.87 -6.13
C VAL A 676 13.28 -3.97 -6.56
N SER A 677 12.36 -3.34 -5.82
CA SER A 677 10.91 -3.47 -6.06
C SER A 677 10.43 -2.83 -7.36
N THR A 678 11.21 -1.91 -7.94
CA THR A 678 10.97 -1.29 -9.25
C THR A 678 12.28 -1.10 -9.99
N ALA A 679 12.24 -0.97 -11.32
CA ALA A 679 13.42 -0.63 -12.12
C ALA A 679 14.14 0.60 -11.53
N PRO A 680 15.47 0.54 -11.36
CA PRO A 680 16.24 1.60 -10.71
C PRO A 680 16.18 2.88 -11.53
N CYS A 681 16.16 4.02 -10.85
CA CYS A 681 16.10 5.32 -11.52
C CYS A 681 17.29 5.55 -12.49
N GLY A 682 17.07 6.41 -13.48
CA GLY A 682 18.01 6.66 -14.58
C GLY A 682 17.66 5.82 -15.81
N ALA A 683 18.70 5.41 -16.55
CA ALA A 683 18.58 4.74 -17.85
C ALA A 683 17.73 3.46 -17.83
N ALA A 684 17.73 2.69 -16.74
CA ALA A 684 16.90 1.48 -16.63
C ALA A 684 15.38 1.79 -16.64
N SER A 685 15.00 3.01 -16.25
CA SER A 685 13.60 3.44 -16.14
C SER A 685 13.12 4.37 -17.27
N ALA A 686 13.99 4.73 -18.21
CA ALA A 686 13.80 5.83 -19.18
C ALA A 686 13.00 5.47 -20.47
N GLY A 687 12.07 4.51 -20.41
CA GLY A 687 11.29 4.07 -21.59
C GLY A 687 9.78 4.37 -21.48
N PRO A 688 9.03 4.27 -22.59
CA PRO A 688 7.57 4.47 -22.59
C PRO A 688 6.89 3.58 -21.57
N LYS A 689 5.84 4.11 -20.91
CA LYS A 689 5.04 3.38 -19.91
C LYS A 689 4.20 2.31 -20.61
N GLY A 690 4.77 1.15 -20.89
CA GLY A 690 4.12 0.00 -21.52
C GLY A 690 5.03 -1.23 -21.49
N VAL A 691 4.44 -2.42 -21.29
CA VAL A 691 5.17 -3.69 -21.17
C VAL A 691 5.74 -4.06 -22.53
N VAL A 692 7.06 -4.15 -22.62
CA VAL A 692 7.73 -4.93 -23.67
C VAL A 692 8.27 -6.18 -22.97
N SER A 693 7.63 -7.32 -23.22
CA SER A 693 8.08 -8.65 -22.77
C SER A 693 9.17 -9.19 -23.70
N HIS A 694 10.03 -10.09 -23.22
CA HIS A 694 10.44 -11.30 -23.98
C HIS A 694 11.20 -12.35 -23.16
N ASP A 695 11.24 -13.54 -23.76
CA ASP A 695 11.37 -14.91 -23.23
C ASP A 695 12.45 -15.15 -22.18
N TRP A 696 12.03 -15.80 -21.10
CA TRP A 696 12.87 -16.25 -20.00
C TRP A 696 12.81 -17.79 -19.92
N ASN A 697 13.96 -18.48 -19.83
CA ASN A 697 14.04 -19.93 -19.68
C ASN A 697 14.97 -20.29 -18.50
N ASP A 698 14.42 -20.89 -17.44
CA ASP A 698 15.14 -21.33 -16.22
C ASP A 698 16.23 -22.40 -16.53
N HIS A 699 16.22 -22.98 -17.74
CA HIS A 699 17.08 -24.12 -18.13
C HIS A 699 18.38 -23.74 -18.87
N ASP A 700 18.54 -22.51 -19.35
CA ASP A 700 19.71 -22.07 -20.16
C ASP A 700 20.66 -21.13 -19.41
N ALA A 701 20.97 -21.44 -18.14
CA ALA A 701 21.81 -20.62 -17.26
C ALA A 701 23.28 -20.44 -17.71
N ARG A 702 23.72 -21.18 -18.74
CA ARG A 702 25.10 -21.09 -19.27
C ARG A 702 25.23 -20.18 -20.50
N ASP A 703 24.18 -20.04 -21.32
CA ASP A 703 24.26 -19.37 -22.63
C ASP A 703 23.80 -17.90 -22.62
N LEU A 704 23.04 -17.47 -21.60
CA LEU A 704 22.57 -16.08 -21.42
C LEU A 704 23.58 -15.16 -20.71
N GLN A 705 24.82 -15.62 -20.46
CA GLN A 705 25.93 -14.73 -20.04
C GLN A 705 26.63 -14.04 -21.22
N THR A 706 26.12 -14.24 -22.44
CA THR A 706 26.58 -13.60 -23.67
C THR A 706 25.37 -13.13 -24.49
N HIS A 707 25.17 -11.82 -24.60
CA HIS A 707 24.18 -11.23 -25.51
C HIS A 707 24.87 -10.37 -26.56
N VAL A 708 24.35 -10.41 -27.80
CA VAL A 708 24.71 -9.44 -28.84
C VAL A 708 24.08 -8.10 -28.44
N THR A 709 24.92 -7.09 -28.20
CA THR A 709 24.46 -5.72 -27.90
C THR A 709 23.54 -5.22 -29.03
N PRO A 710 22.29 -4.77 -28.75
CA PRO A 710 21.40 -4.26 -29.78
C PRO A 710 22.01 -3.05 -30.49
N GLU A 711 21.80 -2.94 -31.81
CA GLU A 711 22.30 -1.84 -32.66
C GLU A 711 21.58 -0.49 -32.41
N ILE A 712 20.53 -0.45 -31.59
CA ILE A 712 19.59 0.68 -31.57
C ILE A 712 20.08 1.83 -30.67
N GLU A 713 20.53 2.88 -31.35
CA GLU A 713 20.68 4.29 -30.95
C GLU A 713 21.64 4.59 -29.78
N GLN A 714 22.93 4.69 -30.14
CA GLN A 714 24.03 5.19 -29.28
C GLN A 714 23.81 6.61 -28.70
N GLY A 715 22.76 7.33 -29.11
CA GLY A 715 22.45 8.68 -28.63
C GLY A 715 21.69 8.76 -27.30
N TRP A 716 21.02 7.69 -26.86
CA TRP A 716 20.05 7.75 -25.75
C TRP A 716 20.61 7.44 -24.35
N PHE A 717 21.91 7.13 -24.25
CA PHE A 717 22.37 6.30 -23.14
C PHE A 717 23.69 6.73 -22.50
N GLY A 718 23.79 7.99 -22.07
CA GLY A 718 24.83 8.47 -21.14
C GLY A 718 24.43 8.46 -19.64
N PRO A 719 25.39 8.54 -18.71
CA PRO A 719 25.17 8.55 -17.26
C PRO A 719 24.19 9.63 -16.84
N SER A 720 23.28 9.24 -15.96
CA SER A 720 22.20 10.08 -15.48
C SER A 720 22.51 10.57 -14.07
N TYR A 721 22.30 11.86 -13.81
CA TYR A 721 22.40 12.44 -12.46
C TYR A 721 21.14 13.22 -12.13
N LYS A 722 20.92 13.45 -10.83
CA LYS A 722 19.79 14.22 -10.29
C LYS A 722 20.32 15.56 -9.77
N GLY A 723 19.60 16.65 -10.03
CA GLY A 723 19.91 18.01 -9.53
C GLY A 723 18.71 18.95 -9.65
N ASN A 724 18.75 20.09 -8.94
CA ASN A 724 17.67 21.09 -8.89
C ASN A 724 17.77 22.20 -9.96
N ASP A 725 18.82 22.19 -10.79
CA ASP A 725 19.02 23.21 -11.84
C ASP A 725 18.13 22.89 -13.05
N ASP A 726 17.56 23.94 -13.65
CA ASP A 726 16.67 23.93 -14.81
C ASP A 726 17.20 23.01 -15.93
N ASP A 727 16.63 21.80 -16.04
CA ASP A 727 16.95 20.75 -17.03
C ASP A 727 16.61 21.18 -18.49
N SER A 728 16.24 22.45 -18.68
CA SER A 728 15.79 23.08 -19.93
C SER A 728 16.89 23.28 -20.98
N LEU A 729 18.16 23.02 -20.65
CA LEU A 729 19.31 23.23 -21.55
C LEU A 729 19.94 21.94 -22.10
N ILE A 730 19.31 20.77 -21.91
CA ILE A 730 19.88 19.48 -22.34
C ILE A 730 19.04 18.88 -23.47
N GLU A 731 19.59 18.84 -24.69
CA GLU A 731 19.03 18.03 -25.78
C GLU A 731 19.17 16.54 -25.41
N GLY A 732 18.14 15.97 -24.81
CA GLY A 732 18.04 14.56 -24.43
C GLY A 732 16.78 14.25 -23.61
N PRO A 733 16.38 12.98 -23.44
CA PRO A 733 15.25 12.63 -22.57
C PRO A 733 15.50 13.14 -21.13
N PRO A 734 14.46 13.57 -20.39
CA PRO A 734 14.60 14.05 -19.02
C PRO A 734 15.39 13.06 -18.16
N GLY A 735 16.50 13.52 -17.57
CA GLY A 735 17.36 12.71 -16.70
C GLY A 735 18.41 11.84 -17.38
N CYS A 736 18.74 12.02 -18.66
CA CYS A 736 19.86 11.32 -19.34
C CYS A 736 20.94 12.31 -19.84
N VAL A 737 22.21 12.16 -19.45
CA VAL A 737 23.33 13.06 -19.86
C VAL A 737 24.53 12.27 -20.39
N LEU A 738 25.24 12.75 -21.42
CA LEU A 738 26.46 12.10 -21.95
C LEU A 738 27.66 12.04 -20.97
N ILE A 739 28.51 11.02 -21.12
CA ILE A 739 29.66 10.65 -20.25
C ILE A 739 30.68 11.76 -20.04
N SER A 740 30.78 12.74 -20.95
CA SER A 740 31.70 13.89 -20.85
C SER A 740 31.46 14.78 -19.62
N HIS A 741 30.43 14.51 -18.81
CA HIS A 741 30.01 15.33 -17.67
C HIS A 741 29.87 14.60 -16.32
N ALA A 742 30.34 13.34 -16.15
CA ALA A 742 30.28 12.66 -14.84
C ALA A 742 30.98 13.45 -13.70
N SER A 743 31.98 14.26 -14.04
CA SER A 743 32.63 15.23 -13.14
C SER A 743 31.71 16.35 -12.64
N ARG A 744 30.58 16.63 -13.30
CA ARG A 744 29.58 17.62 -12.88
C ARG A 744 28.66 17.14 -11.75
N ALA A 745 28.65 15.83 -11.46
CA ALA A 745 27.84 15.25 -10.38
C ALA A 745 28.69 14.61 -9.27
N ILE A 746 29.83 13.99 -9.62
CA ILE A 746 30.69 13.34 -8.63
C ILE A 746 31.36 14.38 -7.74
N GLY A 747 30.97 14.42 -6.47
CA GLY A 747 31.56 15.33 -5.48
C GLY A 747 30.95 16.74 -5.49
N VAL A 748 29.85 16.94 -6.21
CA VAL A 748 29.11 18.21 -6.23
C VAL A 748 27.94 18.11 -5.23
N ALA A 749 27.88 19.06 -4.29
CA ALA A 749 26.79 19.17 -3.33
C ALA A 749 25.44 19.29 -4.07
N GLY A 750 24.43 18.53 -3.63
CA GLY A 750 23.10 18.54 -4.26
C GLY A 750 22.97 17.72 -5.54
N LYS A 751 24.02 17.05 -6.01
CA LYS A 751 23.99 16.21 -7.21
C LYS A 751 24.36 14.77 -6.88
N SER A 752 23.59 13.82 -7.41
CA SER A 752 23.81 12.38 -7.18
C SER A 752 23.66 11.59 -8.48
N LEU A 753 24.52 10.60 -8.69
CA LEU A 753 24.38 9.64 -9.79
C LEU A 753 23.10 8.82 -9.63
N SER A 754 22.48 8.42 -10.73
CA SER A 754 21.31 7.54 -10.72
C SER A 754 21.61 6.17 -10.10
N CYS A 755 20.57 5.46 -9.66
CA CYS A 755 20.72 4.11 -9.09
C CYS A 755 21.20 3.11 -10.15
N SER A 756 20.74 3.21 -11.39
CA SER A 756 21.23 2.34 -12.48
C SER A 756 22.74 2.48 -12.70
N ASP A 757 23.25 3.72 -12.72
CA ASP A 757 24.69 4.01 -12.85
C ASP A 757 25.50 3.53 -11.62
N LYS A 758 24.92 3.66 -10.43
CA LYS A 758 25.55 3.16 -9.20
C LYS A 758 25.67 1.65 -9.20
N ILE A 759 24.63 0.92 -9.63
CA ILE A 759 24.65 -0.54 -9.73
C ILE A 759 25.68 -0.99 -10.77
N ALA A 760 25.75 -0.34 -11.93
CA ALA A 760 26.78 -0.59 -12.94
C ALA A 760 28.20 -0.42 -12.37
N ARG A 761 28.43 0.65 -11.60
CA ARG A 761 29.69 0.82 -10.88
C ARG A 761 29.93 -0.32 -9.90
N TRP A 762 28.95 -0.68 -9.08
CA TRP A 762 29.12 -1.74 -8.09
C TRP A 762 29.45 -3.10 -8.72
N HIS A 763 28.94 -3.39 -9.91
CA HIS A 763 29.33 -4.59 -10.65
C HIS A 763 30.79 -4.54 -11.11
N ALA A 764 31.23 -3.38 -11.62
CA ALA A 764 32.59 -3.20 -12.13
C ALA A 764 33.67 -3.26 -11.02
N VAL A 765 33.47 -2.49 -9.94
CA VAL A 765 34.50 -2.30 -8.88
C VAL A 765 34.19 -3.07 -7.57
N GLY A 766 33.03 -3.71 -7.50
CA GLY A 766 32.53 -4.42 -6.32
C GLY A 766 31.67 -3.55 -5.39
N VAL A 767 30.71 -4.17 -4.71
CA VAL A 767 29.78 -3.48 -3.80
C VAL A 767 30.47 -2.94 -2.55
N GLN A 768 31.57 -3.56 -2.10
CA GLN A 768 32.31 -3.21 -0.88
C GLN A 768 32.90 -1.79 -0.88
N GLY A 769 33.16 -1.22 -2.06
CA GLY A 769 33.71 0.13 -2.19
C GLY A 769 35.19 0.26 -1.78
N ALA A 770 35.70 1.49 -1.80
CA ALA A 770 37.13 1.76 -1.66
C ALA A 770 37.73 1.34 -0.30
N LEU A 771 37.10 1.72 0.82
CA LEU A 771 37.68 1.48 2.15
C LEU A 771 37.80 -0.02 2.46
N LEU A 772 36.73 -0.79 2.24
CA LEU A 772 36.78 -2.24 2.44
C LEU A 772 37.69 -2.95 1.43
N SER A 773 37.94 -2.37 0.24
CA SER A 773 38.82 -3.00 -0.77
C SER A 773 40.29 -3.10 -0.37
N HIS A 774 40.70 -2.45 0.72
CA HIS A 774 42.01 -2.72 1.34
C HIS A 774 42.10 -4.16 1.85
N PHE A 775 40.99 -4.69 2.38
CA PHE A 775 40.95 -5.99 3.05
C PHE A 775 40.19 -7.06 2.28
N VAL A 776 39.11 -6.66 1.59
CA VAL A 776 38.16 -7.56 0.93
C VAL A 776 38.29 -7.46 -0.58
N GLU A 777 38.38 -8.62 -1.24
CA GLU A 777 38.30 -8.71 -2.69
C GLU A 777 36.96 -8.18 -3.24
N PRO A 778 36.88 -7.81 -4.54
CA PRO A 778 35.66 -7.27 -5.09
C PRO A 778 34.46 -8.22 -4.94
N VAL A 779 33.51 -7.82 -4.09
CA VAL A 779 32.25 -8.52 -3.87
C VAL A 779 31.31 -8.18 -5.03
N ARG A 780 30.98 -9.16 -5.87
CA ARG A 780 30.15 -8.97 -7.06
C ARG A 780 28.75 -9.54 -6.87
N LEU A 781 27.77 -8.87 -7.46
CA LEU A 781 26.40 -9.36 -7.53
C LEU A 781 26.35 -10.52 -8.52
N LYS A 782 25.80 -11.65 -8.08
CA LYS A 782 25.51 -12.80 -8.95
C LYS A 782 24.28 -12.52 -9.81
N SER A 783 23.28 -11.82 -9.25
CA SER A 783 22.07 -11.42 -9.94
C SER A 783 21.50 -10.09 -9.44
N VAL A 784 20.69 -9.45 -10.28
CA VAL A 784 19.84 -8.31 -9.92
C VAL A 784 18.39 -8.67 -10.27
N VAL A 785 17.55 -8.72 -9.25
CA VAL A 785 16.12 -9.01 -9.33
C VAL A 785 15.33 -7.71 -9.31
N ILE A 786 14.43 -7.54 -10.27
CA ILE A 786 13.57 -6.36 -10.37
C ILE A 786 12.10 -6.80 -10.29
N GLY A 787 11.33 -6.12 -9.45
CA GLY A 787 9.88 -6.36 -9.30
C GLY A 787 9.07 -5.73 -10.43
N ARG A 788 8.95 -4.40 -10.43
CA ARG A 788 8.11 -3.64 -11.38
C ARG A 788 8.91 -2.92 -12.45
N LYS A 789 8.26 -2.61 -13.58
CA LYS A 789 8.85 -1.91 -14.73
C LYS A 789 10.10 -2.60 -15.28
N PHE A 790 10.18 -3.92 -15.10
CA PHE A 790 11.29 -4.70 -15.63
C PHE A 790 11.26 -4.70 -17.15
N ASP A 791 12.44 -4.54 -17.72
CA ASP A 791 12.71 -4.70 -19.14
C ASP A 791 14.11 -5.27 -19.24
N PHE A 792 14.22 -6.48 -19.80
CA PHE A 792 15.46 -7.23 -19.79
C PHE A 792 16.60 -6.44 -20.47
N SER A 793 16.38 -5.96 -21.68
CA SER A 793 17.38 -5.26 -22.49
C SER A 793 17.84 -3.96 -21.81
N ARG A 794 16.89 -3.12 -21.36
CA ARG A 794 17.19 -1.84 -20.71
C ARG A 794 17.87 -2.03 -19.35
N CYS A 795 17.35 -2.93 -18.52
CA CYS A 795 17.90 -3.14 -17.19
C CYS A 795 19.30 -3.77 -17.26
N THR A 796 19.50 -4.78 -18.13
CA THR A 796 20.82 -5.40 -18.34
C THR A 796 21.85 -4.39 -18.84
N PHE A 797 21.46 -3.59 -19.84
CA PHE A 797 22.33 -2.55 -20.37
C PHE A 797 22.67 -1.50 -19.30
N ALA A 798 21.66 -0.92 -18.66
CA ALA A 798 21.84 0.19 -17.74
C ALA A 798 22.60 -0.17 -16.45
N THR A 799 22.48 -1.42 -15.98
CA THR A 799 23.05 -1.85 -14.69
C THR A 799 24.32 -2.69 -14.80
N CYS A 800 24.74 -3.10 -16.00
CA CYS A 800 25.98 -3.86 -16.17
C CYS A 800 26.68 -3.66 -17.53
N CYS A 801 25.94 -3.70 -18.64
CA CYS A 801 26.55 -3.84 -19.98
C CYS A 801 26.83 -2.50 -20.68
N ARG A 802 26.67 -1.38 -19.98
CA ARG A 802 26.92 -0.03 -20.47
C ARG A 802 28.39 0.14 -20.90
N GLY A 803 28.61 0.68 -22.11
CA GLY A 803 29.96 1.00 -22.62
C GLY A 803 30.70 -0.12 -23.35
N ARG A 804 30.08 -1.30 -23.58
CA ARG A 804 30.67 -2.35 -24.42
C ARG A 804 30.68 -1.95 -25.90
N ARG A 805 31.79 -2.19 -26.59
CA ARG A 805 31.93 -2.06 -28.05
C ARG A 805 31.83 -3.44 -28.71
N ARG A 806 31.42 -3.45 -29.99
CA ARG A 806 31.46 -4.66 -30.82
C ARG A 806 32.91 -5.15 -30.92
N GLY A 807 33.19 -6.36 -30.46
CA GLY A 807 34.53 -6.95 -30.41
C GLY A 807 35.14 -7.06 -29.01
N ASP A 808 34.52 -6.47 -27.98
CA ASP A 808 34.90 -6.72 -26.60
C ASP A 808 34.63 -8.20 -26.26
N GLY A 809 35.63 -8.91 -25.74
CA GLY A 809 35.50 -10.31 -25.33
C GLY A 809 34.44 -10.53 -24.23
N PRO A 810 34.03 -11.79 -23.99
CA PRO A 810 33.04 -12.11 -22.97
C PRO A 810 33.53 -11.64 -21.59
N ARG A 811 32.71 -10.83 -20.90
CA ARG A 811 32.90 -10.53 -19.47
C ARG A 811 31.65 -10.97 -18.72
N SER A 812 31.84 -11.59 -17.56
CA SER A 812 30.77 -11.98 -16.65
C SER A 812 29.89 -10.78 -16.27
N HIS A 813 28.58 -10.91 -16.43
CA HIS A 813 27.57 -9.93 -16.01
C HIS A 813 26.59 -10.58 -15.01
N PRO A 814 25.95 -9.80 -14.11
CA PRO A 814 24.99 -10.38 -13.20
C PRO A 814 23.79 -10.89 -13.99
N TRP A 815 23.14 -11.92 -13.46
CA TRP A 815 21.90 -12.41 -14.03
C TRP A 815 20.78 -11.41 -13.75
N MET A 816 20.17 -10.85 -14.80
CA MET A 816 19.01 -9.98 -14.66
C MET A 816 17.74 -10.81 -14.60
N MET A 817 17.00 -10.69 -13.51
CA MET A 817 15.82 -11.51 -13.25
C MET A 817 14.61 -10.64 -12.90
N HIS A 818 13.43 -11.15 -13.21
CA HIS A 818 12.16 -10.53 -12.87
C HIS A 818 11.44 -11.34 -11.80
N SER A 819 10.83 -10.65 -10.84
CA SER A 819 9.92 -11.27 -9.87
C SER A 819 8.54 -10.64 -9.98
N THR A 820 7.50 -11.49 -9.95
CA THR A 820 6.11 -11.05 -9.91
C THR A 820 5.60 -10.83 -8.47
N ILE A 821 6.42 -11.13 -7.46
CA ILE A 821 6.09 -10.92 -6.05
C ILE A 821 5.96 -9.42 -5.80
N LYS A 822 4.79 -9.04 -5.29
CA LYS A 822 4.50 -7.67 -4.87
C LYS A 822 4.71 -7.58 -3.38
N LEU A 823 5.73 -6.83 -2.98
CA LEU A 823 5.96 -6.52 -1.57
C LEU A 823 4.93 -5.52 -1.01
N GLU A 824 4.17 -4.89 -1.91
CA GLU A 824 3.16 -3.87 -1.67
C GLU A 824 1.84 -4.52 -1.26
N CYS A 825 1.25 -4.07 -0.16
CA CYS A 825 -0.11 -4.44 0.20
C CYS A 825 -1.11 -3.73 -0.74
N GLY A 826 -1.37 -4.31 -1.92
CA GLY A 826 -2.34 -3.77 -2.89
C GLY A 826 -2.35 -4.54 -4.20
N GLY A 827 -3.49 -5.15 -4.53
CA GLY A 827 -3.67 -5.95 -5.75
C GLY A 827 -3.51 -5.17 -7.06
N VAL A 828 -3.12 -5.93 -8.09
CA VAL A 828 -3.16 -5.72 -9.56
C VAL A 828 -3.38 -4.28 -10.09
N GLU A 829 -2.40 -3.84 -10.91
CA GLU A 829 -2.40 -2.62 -11.74
C GLU A 829 -2.47 -1.26 -11.03
N SER A 830 -1.29 -0.66 -10.81
CA SER A 830 -1.13 0.79 -10.67
C SER A 830 -0.58 1.38 -11.97
N SER A 831 -1.45 1.49 -12.98
CA SER A 831 -1.24 2.44 -14.07
C SER A 831 -1.30 3.85 -13.50
N SER A 832 -0.12 4.44 -13.32
CA SER A 832 0.20 5.88 -13.41
C SER A 832 -0.52 6.93 -12.55
N GLY A 833 -1.57 6.65 -11.78
CA GLY A 833 -2.31 7.68 -11.03
C GLY A 833 -2.09 7.72 -9.51
N GLY A 834 -1.59 6.65 -8.88
CA GLY A 834 -1.55 6.52 -7.41
C GLY A 834 -0.31 7.10 -6.71
N ARG A 835 0.71 7.54 -7.45
CA ARG A 835 1.95 8.10 -6.88
C ARG A 835 1.85 9.58 -6.53
N GLU A 836 0.91 10.31 -7.11
CA GLU A 836 0.78 11.76 -6.89
C GLU A 836 0.02 12.11 -5.60
N LEU A 837 -0.66 11.14 -4.96
CA LEU A 837 -1.52 11.36 -3.79
C LEU A 837 -1.23 10.45 -2.60
N ALA A 838 -0.37 9.44 -2.75
CA ALA A 838 0.28 8.80 -1.62
C ALA A 838 1.63 9.47 -1.49
N GLY A 839 1.80 10.36 -0.50
CA GLY A 839 3.05 11.06 -0.27
C GLY A 839 4.21 10.08 -0.36
N ASP A 840 5.15 10.32 -1.29
CA ASP A 840 6.48 9.76 -1.18
C ASP A 840 7.06 10.40 0.09
N GLY A 841 6.72 9.82 1.26
CA GLY A 841 7.17 10.32 2.55
C GLY A 841 8.68 10.48 2.52
N ASP A 842 9.18 11.54 3.15
CA ASP A 842 10.61 11.79 3.17
C ASP A 842 11.35 10.78 4.07
N GLU A 843 10.64 9.96 4.87
CA GLU A 843 11.20 8.86 5.64
C GLU A 843 11.89 7.79 4.75
N SER A 844 13.14 7.49 5.08
CA SER A 844 13.94 6.43 4.48
C SER A 844 14.46 5.48 5.55
N ILE A 845 14.44 4.17 5.28
CA ILE A 845 14.73 3.13 6.28
C ILE A 845 15.90 2.26 5.84
N SER A 846 16.72 1.83 6.80
CA SER A 846 17.81 0.89 6.59
C SER A 846 17.88 -0.15 7.70
N TRP A 847 18.30 -1.36 7.35
CA TRP A 847 18.60 -2.42 8.31
C TRP A 847 19.71 -3.33 7.75
N ALA A 848 20.52 -3.89 8.63
CA ALA A 848 21.49 -4.93 8.28
C ALA A 848 21.34 -6.14 9.21
N PHE A 849 21.61 -7.33 8.68
CA PHE A 849 21.59 -8.59 9.41
C PHE A 849 22.36 -8.48 10.72
N GLY A 850 21.83 -8.98 11.83
CA GLY A 850 22.43 -8.88 13.16
C GLY A 850 22.18 -7.55 13.89
N GLU A 851 21.57 -6.54 13.26
CA GLU A 851 20.99 -5.38 13.95
C GLU A 851 19.60 -5.74 14.50
N GLY A 852 19.14 -5.01 15.52
CA GLY A 852 17.80 -5.14 16.08
C GLY A 852 16.71 -4.59 15.15
N ASP A 853 16.05 -3.52 15.57
CA ASP A 853 15.03 -2.83 14.78
C ASP A 853 15.63 -2.00 13.64
N ALA A 854 14.85 -1.80 12.57
CA ALA A 854 15.27 -0.98 11.44
C ALA A 854 15.41 0.50 11.85
N SER A 855 16.42 1.17 11.31
CA SER A 855 16.67 2.59 11.58
C SER A 855 16.13 3.47 10.46
N ALA A 856 15.50 4.59 10.83
CA ALA A 856 14.92 5.54 9.89
C ALA A 856 15.65 6.89 9.92
N HIS A 857 15.74 7.54 8.76
CA HIS A 857 16.26 8.89 8.60
C HIS A 857 15.44 9.65 7.55
N ASP A 858 15.44 10.97 7.61
CA ASP A 858 14.80 11.80 6.61
C ASP A 858 15.66 11.80 5.34
N GLY A 859 15.06 11.47 4.22
CA GLY A 859 15.72 11.28 2.93
C GLY A 859 16.09 12.57 2.21
N ARG A 860 15.52 13.72 2.60
CA ARG A 860 15.86 15.07 2.12
C ARG A 860 16.93 15.73 2.97
N THR A 861 16.92 15.53 4.28
CA THR A 861 17.96 16.09 5.15
C THR A 861 19.15 15.13 5.27
N GLY A 862 18.91 13.82 5.23
CA GLY A 862 19.89 12.78 5.51
C GLY A 862 20.13 12.53 7.01
N THR A 863 19.31 13.10 7.89
CA THR A 863 19.46 13.02 9.36
C THR A 863 18.56 11.95 9.98
N SER A 864 19.02 11.33 11.07
CA SER A 864 18.22 10.30 11.77
C SER A 864 16.89 10.87 12.25
N LEU A 865 15.83 10.08 12.11
CA LEU A 865 14.52 10.37 12.70
C LEU A 865 14.42 9.66 14.06
N GLY A 866 13.97 10.35 15.12
CA GLY A 866 13.71 9.73 16.43
C GLY A 866 14.94 9.48 17.32
N GLY A 867 15.74 10.50 17.62
CA GLY A 867 16.82 10.37 18.62
C GLY A 867 17.58 11.65 18.93
N ALA A 868 18.28 11.67 20.07
CA ALA A 868 19.10 12.80 20.53
C ALA A 868 20.27 13.16 19.59
N SER A 869 20.54 12.35 18.55
CA SER A 869 21.62 12.53 17.57
C SER A 869 21.05 12.59 16.16
N ALA A 870 21.35 13.65 15.42
CA ALA A 870 20.97 13.84 14.02
C ALA A 870 21.69 12.86 13.06
N ILE A 871 22.53 11.95 13.54
CA ILE A 871 23.37 11.06 12.73
C ILE A 871 22.61 9.79 12.36
N SER A 872 22.34 9.60 11.07
CA SER A 872 21.85 8.31 10.59
C SER A 872 22.92 7.24 10.73
N ILE A 873 22.53 6.01 11.10
CA ILE A 873 23.43 4.84 11.06
C ILE A 873 23.92 4.54 9.63
N CYS A 874 23.23 5.05 8.62
CA CYS A 874 23.69 5.01 7.23
C CYS A 874 24.65 6.15 6.88
N SER A 875 25.05 7.04 7.77
CA SER A 875 25.93 8.18 7.43
C SER A 875 27.36 7.76 7.09
N ARG A 876 28.14 8.67 6.51
CA ARG A 876 29.54 8.42 6.16
C ARG A 876 30.42 8.37 7.40
N ILE A 877 30.15 9.20 8.40
CA ILE A 877 30.91 9.23 9.66
C ILE A 877 30.82 7.90 10.41
N VAL A 878 29.67 7.20 10.36
CA VAL A 878 29.51 5.86 10.93
C VAL A 878 30.40 4.82 10.22
N LEU A 879 30.38 4.79 8.88
CA LEU A 879 31.23 3.87 8.12
C LEU A 879 32.72 4.17 8.31
N TRP A 880 33.08 5.45 8.43
CA TRP A 880 34.45 5.86 8.72
C TRP A 880 34.89 5.38 10.11
N HIS A 881 34.05 5.56 11.13
CA HIS A 881 34.32 5.07 12.47
C HIS A 881 34.52 3.55 12.51
N GLN A 882 33.66 2.78 11.84
CA GLN A 882 33.81 1.31 11.74
C GLN A 882 35.12 0.91 11.04
N PHE A 883 35.51 1.63 9.98
CA PHE A 883 36.79 1.40 9.30
C PHE A 883 37.98 1.69 10.22
N SER A 884 37.98 2.84 10.91
CA SER A 884 39.05 3.21 11.85
C SER A 884 39.15 2.23 13.02
N SER A 885 38.02 1.78 13.56
CA SER A 885 37.97 0.79 14.63
C SER A 885 38.51 -0.58 14.19
N LEU A 886 38.16 -1.04 12.98
CA LEU A 886 38.70 -2.28 12.41
C LEU A 886 40.22 -2.21 12.24
N VAL A 887 40.71 -1.10 11.70
CA VAL A 887 42.14 -0.84 11.52
C VAL A 887 42.89 -0.91 12.86
N GLU A 888 42.35 -0.27 13.89
CA GLU A 888 42.93 -0.28 15.23
C GLU A 888 42.96 -1.70 15.80
N THR A 889 41.88 -2.45 15.61
CA THR A 889 41.79 -3.87 15.99
C THR A 889 42.85 -4.71 15.27
N ILE A 890 43.09 -4.48 13.97
CA ILE A 890 44.14 -5.18 13.20
C ILE A 890 45.53 -4.82 13.74
N ARG A 891 45.78 -3.55 14.06
CA ARG A 891 47.09 -3.11 14.59
C ARG A 891 47.41 -3.68 15.95
N GLN A 892 46.40 -3.83 16.80
CA GLN A 892 46.53 -4.49 18.10
C GLN A 892 46.82 -5.99 17.99
N ARG A 893 46.76 -6.57 16.78
CA ARG A 893 47.06 -7.97 16.47
C ARG A 893 48.24 -8.12 15.52
N PRO A 894 49.49 -8.24 16.03
CA PRO A 894 50.69 -8.38 15.20
C PRO A 894 50.73 -9.64 14.30
N ASP A 895 49.92 -10.64 14.66
CA ASP A 895 49.74 -11.91 13.96
C ASP A 895 48.61 -11.89 12.92
N CYS A 896 47.86 -10.79 12.82
CA CYS A 896 46.77 -10.65 11.86
C CYS A 896 47.30 -10.69 10.42
N ALA A 897 46.73 -11.56 9.59
CA ALA A 897 47.08 -11.68 8.17
C ALA A 897 46.82 -10.39 7.36
N LEU A 898 45.98 -9.48 7.87
CA LEU A 898 45.59 -8.23 7.21
C LEU A 898 46.47 -7.03 7.58
N LYS A 899 47.46 -7.19 8.48
CA LYS A 899 48.28 -6.07 8.98
C LYS A 899 48.97 -5.28 7.87
N ASP A 900 49.47 -5.97 6.84
CA ASP A 900 50.20 -5.37 5.72
C ASP A 900 49.25 -4.73 4.67
N LYS A 901 47.94 -4.87 4.87
CA LYS A 901 46.91 -4.24 4.04
C LYS A 901 46.41 -2.91 4.62
N VAL A 902 46.75 -2.60 5.87
CA VAL A 902 46.39 -1.33 6.50
C VAL A 902 47.11 -0.19 5.77
N PRO A 903 46.42 0.92 5.40
CA PRO A 903 47.05 2.08 4.80
C PRO A 903 48.20 2.65 5.65
N THR A 904 49.30 3.00 5.00
CA THR A 904 50.58 3.33 5.64
C THR A 904 50.78 4.82 5.98
N VAL A 905 49.84 5.71 5.65
CA VAL A 905 49.97 7.17 5.83
C VAL A 905 49.20 7.62 7.08
N GLU A 906 49.86 8.28 8.03
CA GLU A 906 49.24 8.85 9.23
C GLU A 906 49.62 10.32 9.49
N PRO A 907 48.72 11.14 10.10
CA PRO A 907 47.29 10.89 10.28
C PRO A 907 46.55 10.92 8.93
N TRP A 908 45.45 10.17 8.85
CA TRP A 908 44.74 9.87 7.60
C TRP A 908 43.30 10.35 7.70
N SER A 909 42.91 11.18 6.73
CA SER A 909 41.51 11.54 6.51
C SER A 909 40.79 10.46 5.72
N TYR A 910 39.45 10.46 5.79
CA TYR A 910 38.58 9.57 4.99
C TYR A 910 38.97 9.54 3.50
N ASP A 911 39.29 10.69 2.92
CA ASP A 911 39.67 10.78 1.51
C ASP A 911 41.08 10.26 1.22
N GLN A 912 42.03 10.45 2.14
CA GLN A 912 43.36 9.86 2.01
C GLN A 912 43.28 8.33 2.05
N ALA A 913 42.51 7.76 2.99
CA ALA A 913 42.29 6.32 3.10
C ALA A 913 41.64 5.74 1.82
N LYS A 914 40.69 6.45 1.22
CA LYS A 914 40.07 6.04 -0.05
C LYS A 914 41.01 6.12 -1.24
N ARG A 915 41.88 7.13 -1.29
CA ARG A 915 42.88 7.26 -2.36
C ARG A 915 43.96 6.17 -2.28
N ALA A 916 44.28 5.72 -1.07
CA ALA A 916 45.23 4.63 -0.86
C ALA A 916 44.77 3.28 -1.45
N ALA A 917 43.46 3.09 -1.68
CA ALA A 917 42.91 1.89 -2.34
C ALA A 917 43.16 1.94 -3.85
N SER A 918 44.43 1.79 -4.25
CA SER A 918 44.93 2.05 -5.61
C SER A 918 44.26 1.17 -6.68
N THR A 919 44.04 -0.11 -6.39
CA THR A 919 43.37 -1.07 -7.30
C THR A 919 41.93 -0.67 -7.57
N TYR A 920 41.18 -0.32 -6.52
CA TYR A 920 39.81 0.18 -6.63
C TYR A 920 39.76 1.54 -7.35
N ALA A 921 40.68 2.45 -7.02
CA ALA A 921 40.75 3.77 -7.64
C ALA A 921 41.06 3.67 -9.14
N ALA A 922 41.96 2.77 -9.55
CA ALA A 922 42.28 2.49 -10.95
C ALA A 922 41.07 1.89 -11.68
N ALA A 923 40.42 0.87 -11.11
CA ALA A 923 39.23 0.26 -11.71
C ALA A 923 38.07 1.26 -11.84
N ARG A 924 37.89 2.15 -10.85
CA ARG A 924 36.90 3.23 -10.91
C ARG A 924 37.26 4.26 -11.98
N ARG A 925 38.53 4.61 -12.13
CA ARG A 925 38.98 5.54 -13.17
C ARG A 925 38.70 4.97 -14.56
N ALA A 926 39.07 3.71 -14.77
CA ALA A 926 38.83 2.99 -16.03
C ALA A 926 37.34 2.82 -16.38
N LEU A 927 36.43 2.92 -15.42
CA LEU A 927 34.99 2.89 -15.68
C LEU A 927 34.45 4.24 -16.19
N TYR A 928 35.02 5.36 -15.72
CA TYR A 928 34.47 6.70 -15.96
C TYR A 928 35.22 7.49 -17.03
N PHE A 929 36.50 7.20 -17.25
CA PHE A 929 37.40 8.05 -18.03
C PHE A 929 38.15 7.33 -19.15
N ASP A 930 38.19 6.00 -19.11
CA ASP A 930 38.80 5.14 -20.14
C ASP A 930 37.69 4.31 -20.82
#